data_AF-A0A7Z9P2B3-F1
#
_entry.id   AF-A0A7Z9P2B3-F1
#
_cell.length_a   1.000
_cell.length_b   1.000
_cell.length_c   1.000
_cell.angle_alpha   90.00
_cell.angle_beta   90.00
_cell.angle_gamma   90.00
#
_symmetry.space_group_name_H-M   'P 1'
#
loop_
_entity.id
_entity.type
_entity.pdbx_description
1 polymer ?
#
loop_
_entity_poly.entity_id
_entity_poly.type
_entity_poly.pdbx_seq_one_letter_code
_entity_poly.pdbx_strand_id
1 'polypeptide(L)'
;MKAIHRSDNLFYDEVSEMLTEKQRKVLGKIRIARELEAYNIFITELLGQLNRGARSQMRRIYDRLNAEPSEEIDAALDAYEQRYLKEVKDGFEAVVESVKLTLDQIDELGVRDLDQQTLLMRFMSDESAIEDLKRRGDILLKPLIDQAYVISQLNWKTWKKLDAMLGEKDARQLQDYYFSKSFYDASRGGKRIATLLDRAFAMSELNEGQRIDLEEIQTTFNSRWKKKTEAHADILEKSRKVQTIAIMSGDVITEFDSKLDTYRSENALYINATESKINNILGKQLVAILQGDTNKETHSMLFTSPSTKVGGDSSVEIQVISSGGTELSEEELEVLIASGEIQTVELSTDGSTVVSGGVAVGRTISSSEAAELDEIELNNIFMRSGAVLPEPIIPTFPRRASTVLDLEDNSEFIITSIYDDYRESYAEAKKSISMKSMDTQKDTSLSSGARMRKTREDNAKAAGVVAQLDVAFFDDIATITGLDREDVNLRMLENHRQRQRTSAPDNAFGWRGSEGDSIDLVGLYVMSDESDALFEGLTVTSSTAIHAAMQNYHSNVVGAHDAYVQATYEMNHLQDALWVMDEAKSQGGGTEAVQKRWRDSFLSVRDTKRDLMLVNQNVMDTILRTIDDSDSWKVRMEFVTKAYPEVFKKGSDATPMLSAAKSITTLDASQQSKLETIASAYKYDYWSLCERMIENYQSDASSKGGKGMMSKDDVHRQIQFETLRFERKEMNDRLQMRLRMVLHKDQIKHVPGLRPSVAAASEWSDW
;
A
#
# COMPACT_ATOMS: atom_id res chain seq x y z
N MET A 1 13.67 26.31 5.17
CA MET A 1 12.52 27.14 4.71
C MET A 1 12.85 28.60 4.49
N LYS A 2 13.18 29.42 5.51
CA LYS A 2 13.48 30.86 5.29
C LYS A 2 14.55 31.16 4.24
N ALA A 3 15.61 30.34 4.16
CA ALA A 3 16.64 30.46 3.13
C ALA A 3 16.12 30.10 1.71
N ILE A 4 15.29 29.05 1.61
CA ILE A 4 14.64 28.64 0.36
C ILE A 4 13.71 29.76 -0.13
N HIS A 5 12.86 30.31 0.75
CA HIS A 5 11.96 31.39 0.39
C HIS A 5 12.71 32.64 -0.08
N ARG A 6 13.85 32.97 0.57
CA ARG A 6 14.69 34.10 0.14
C ARG A 6 15.25 33.86 -1.27
N SER A 7 15.77 32.66 -1.54
CA SER A 7 16.31 32.30 -2.85
C SER A 7 15.23 32.32 -3.94
N ASP A 8 14.09 31.67 -3.68
CA ASP A 8 12.99 31.58 -4.63
C ASP A 8 12.39 32.97 -4.91
N ASN A 9 12.22 33.82 -3.88
CA ASN A 9 11.72 35.17 -4.07
C ASN A 9 12.65 36.01 -4.95
N LEU A 10 13.96 35.99 -4.70
CA LEU A 10 14.94 36.70 -5.53
C LEU A 10 14.87 36.24 -6.99
N PHE A 11 14.84 34.93 -7.21
CA PHE A 11 14.71 34.36 -8.55
C PHE A 11 13.41 34.80 -9.25
N TYR A 12 12.26 34.69 -8.60
CA TYR A 12 10.98 35.08 -9.20
C TYR A 12 10.88 36.58 -9.45
N ASP A 13 11.46 37.41 -8.58
CA ASP A 13 11.45 38.87 -8.74
C ASP A 13 12.33 39.28 -9.94
N GLU A 14 13.53 38.70 -10.08
CA GLU A 14 14.42 38.91 -11.25
C GLU A 14 13.77 38.48 -12.57
N VAL A 15 13.11 37.31 -12.58
CA VAL A 15 12.42 36.79 -13.77
C VAL A 15 11.19 37.65 -14.11
N SER A 16 10.46 38.17 -13.13
CA SER A 16 9.24 38.95 -13.32
C SER A 16 9.46 40.22 -14.16
N GLU A 17 10.61 40.87 -14.00
CA GLU A 17 10.97 42.09 -14.76
C GLU A 17 11.12 41.83 -16.27
N MET A 18 11.44 40.60 -16.65
CA MET A 18 11.67 40.20 -18.05
C MET A 18 10.41 39.68 -18.75
N LEU A 19 9.27 39.63 -18.05
CA LEU A 19 8.05 38.97 -18.53
C LEU A 19 6.92 39.95 -18.87
N THR A 20 6.12 39.59 -19.87
CA THR A 20 4.88 40.28 -20.20
C THR A 20 3.84 40.15 -19.07
N GLU A 21 2.80 40.99 -19.08
CA GLU A 21 1.73 40.93 -18.07
C GLU A 21 1.05 39.56 -17.99
N LYS A 22 0.78 38.92 -19.13
CA LYS A 22 0.20 37.56 -19.19
C LYS A 22 1.16 36.52 -18.58
N GLN A 23 2.45 36.62 -18.89
CA GLN A 23 3.47 35.73 -18.32
C GLN A 23 3.67 35.97 -16.81
N ARG A 24 3.56 37.22 -16.32
CA ARG A 24 3.61 37.55 -14.89
C ARG A 24 2.47 36.92 -14.11
N LYS A 25 1.25 36.85 -14.68
CA LYS A 25 0.13 36.11 -14.06
C LYS A 25 0.46 34.62 -13.90
N VAL A 26 1.04 33.99 -14.93
CA VAL A 26 1.49 32.58 -14.87
C VAL A 26 2.62 32.39 -13.88
N LEU A 27 3.60 33.30 -13.85
CA LEU A 27 4.69 33.29 -12.87
C LEU A 27 4.16 33.35 -11.44
N GLY A 28 3.12 34.15 -11.19
CA GLY A 28 2.44 34.21 -9.89
C GLY A 28 1.87 32.85 -9.47
N LYS A 29 1.22 32.12 -10.38
CA LYS A 29 0.72 30.76 -10.11
C LYS A 29 1.88 29.79 -9.80
N ILE A 30 2.94 29.83 -10.60
CA ILE A 30 4.13 28.99 -10.40
C ILE A 30 4.78 29.29 -9.04
N ARG A 31 4.90 30.57 -8.66
CA ARG A 31 5.43 31.00 -7.36
C ARG A 31 4.60 30.46 -6.20
N ILE A 32 3.27 30.54 -6.28
CA ILE A 32 2.38 29.98 -5.25
C ILE A 32 2.52 28.46 -5.18
N ALA A 33 2.49 27.77 -6.33
CA ALA A 33 2.64 26.31 -6.38
C ALA A 33 3.98 25.85 -5.78
N ARG A 34 5.05 26.60 -6.06
CA ARG A 34 6.38 26.36 -5.50
C ARG A 34 6.41 26.59 -4.00
N GLU A 35 5.82 27.68 -3.52
CA GLU A 35 5.78 27.95 -2.09
C GLU A 35 4.96 26.89 -1.34
N LEU A 36 3.82 26.46 -1.89
CA LEU A 36 3.03 25.34 -1.35
C LEU A 36 3.82 24.02 -1.31
N GLU A 37 4.70 23.77 -2.27
CA GLU A 37 5.56 22.58 -2.29
C GLU A 37 6.52 22.56 -1.08
N ALA A 38 7.06 23.72 -0.68
CA ALA A 38 7.92 23.82 0.50
C ALA A 38 7.21 23.43 1.81
N TYR A 39 5.88 23.60 1.86
CA TYR A 39 5.05 23.23 3.00
C TYR A 39 4.40 21.84 2.87
N ASN A 40 4.55 21.15 1.74
CA ASN A 40 3.76 19.97 1.41
C ASN A 40 3.86 18.86 2.47
N ILE A 41 5.05 18.60 3.03
CA ILE A 41 5.25 17.61 4.09
C ILE A 41 4.38 17.91 5.32
N PHE A 42 4.34 19.18 5.76
CA PHE A 42 3.55 19.57 6.93
C PHE A 42 2.05 19.43 6.69
N ILE A 43 1.60 19.77 5.48
CA ILE A 43 0.21 19.66 5.07
C ILE A 43 -0.21 18.19 4.96
N THR A 44 0.57 17.34 4.27
CA THR A 44 0.17 15.96 3.98
C THR A 44 0.38 15.04 5.18
N GLU A 45 1.53 15.16 5.84
CA GLU A 45 1.94 14.25 6.92
C GLU A 45 1.44 14.69 8.29
N LEU A 46 1.31 15.99 8.56
CA LEU A 46 0.95 16.45 9.90
C LEU A 46 -0.53 16.82 9.97
N LEU A 47 -0.93 17.93 9.34
CA LEU A 47 -2.33 18.38 9.35
C LEU A 47 -3.26 17.39 8.64
N GLY A 48 -2.76 16.76 7.59
CA GLY A 48 -3.49 15.78 6.80
C GLY A 48 -3.78 14.46 7.51
N GLN A 49 -2.95 14.08 8.48
CA GLN A 49 -3.23 12.92 9.33
C GLN A 49 -4.36 13.23 10.32
N LEU A 50 -4.39 14.44 10.86
CA LEU A 50 -5.45 14.91 11.76
C LEU A 50 -6.79 15.10 11.02
N ASN A 51 -6.75 15.67 9.82
CA ASN A 51 -7.91 15.82 8.96
C ASN A 51 -7.54 15.51 7.50
N ARG A 52 -7.98 14.35 7.00
CA ARG A 52 -7.71 13.93 5.61
C ARG A 52 -8.23 14.92 4.57
N GLY A 53 -9.27 15.70 4.88
CA GLY A 53 -9.77 16.75 3.99
C GLY A 53 -8.77 17.87 3.73
N ALA A 54 -7.81 18.10 4.65
CA ALA A 54 -6.72 19.06 4.46
C ALA A 54 -5.67 18.60 3.42
N ARG A 55 -5.53 17.29 3.18
CA ARG A 55 -4.56 16.70 2.22
C ARG A 55 -4.87 16.97 0.76
N SER A 56 -6.08 17.41 0.48
CA SER A 56 -6.53 17.64 -0.88
C SER A 56 -6.17 19.06 -1.32
N GLN A 57 -5.71 19.18 -2.56
CA GLN A 57 -5.47 20.47 -3.19
C GLN A 57 -6.38 20.56 -4.40
N MET A 58 -7.37 21.46 -4.37
CA MET A 58 -8.43 21.50 -5.38
C MET A 58 -7.89 21.74 -6.79
N ARG A 59 -6.88 22.60 -6.93
CA ARG A 59 -6.19 22.81 -8.21
C ARG A 59 -5.66 21.51 -8.80
N ARG A 60 -4.87 20.75 -8.03
CA ARG A 60 -4.30 19.46 -8.48
C ARG A 60 -5.36 18.41 -8.81
N ILE A 61 -6.51 18.45 -8.15
CA ILE A 61 -7.62 17.53 -8.44
C ILE A 61 -8.33 17.95 -9.73
N TYR A 62 -8.60 19.25 -9.89
CA TYR A 62 -9.21 19.81 -11.09
C TYR A 62 -8.35 19.59 -12.34
N ASP A 63 -7.03 19.85 -12.25
CA ASP A 63 -6.09 19.68 -13.37
C ASP A 63 -6.05 18.23 -13.89
N ARG A 64 -6.52 17.23 -13.11
CA ARG A 64 -6.61 15.82 -13.55
C ARG A 64 -7.85 15.52 -14.37
N LEU A 65 -8.88 16.37 -14.32
CA LEU A 65 -10.11 16.18 -15.07
C LEU A 65 -9.90 16.38 -16.58
N ASN A 66 -8.86 17.13 -16.96
CA ASN A 66 -8.67 17.63 -18.33
C ASN A 66 -9.93 18.35 -18.86
N ALA A 67 -10.66 19.04 -17.97
CA ALA A 67 -11.84 19.81 -18.34
C ALA A 67 -11.46 21.01 -19.22
N GLU A 68 -12.41 21.51 -20.01
CA GLU A 68 -12.18 22.67 -20.86
C GLU A 68 -11.82 23.91 -20.01
N PRO A 69 -10.82 24.72 -20.44
CA PRO A 69 -10.44 25.92 -19.71
C PRO A 69 -11.63 26.89 -19.61
N SER A 70 -11.91 27.34 -18.39
CA SER A 70 -12.91 28.37 -18.11
C SER A 70 -12.27 29.47 -17.29
N GLU A 71 -12.35 30.71 -17.77
CA GLU A 71 -11.80 31.88 -17.05
C GLU A 71 -12.40 32.03 -15.65
N GLU A 72 -13.68 31.67 -15.48
CA GLU A 72 -14.37 31.72 -14.19
C GLU A 72 -13.83 30.67 -13.21
N ILE A 73 -13.60 29.45 -13.70
CA ILE A 73 -13.02 28.35 -12.90
C ILE A 73 -11.57 28.68 -12.53
N ASP A 74 -10.77 29.16 -13.49
CA ASP A 74 -9.39 29.58 -13.24
C ASP A 74 -9.32 30.70 -12.20
N ALA A 75 -10.20 31.70 -12.29
CA ALA A 75 -10.27 32.76 -11.28
C ALA A 75 -10.68 32.22 -9.89
N ALA A 76 -11.59 31.26 -9.83
CA ALA A 76 -11.98 30.61 -8.58
C ALA A 76 -10.83 29.80 -7.96
N LEU A 77 -10.08 29.06 -8.78
CA LEU A 77 -8.93 28.27 -8.36
C LEU A 77 -7.76 29.15 -7.94
N ASP A 78 -7.48 30.25 -8.65
CA ASP A 78 -6.41 31.19 -8.28
C ASP A 78 -6.71 31.85 -6.92
N ALA A 79 -7.95 32.26 -6.68
CA ALA A 79 -8.40 32.79 -5.39
C ALA A 79 -8.30 31.74 -4.26
N TYR A 80 -8.60 30.47 -4.58
CA TYR A 80 -8.42 29.36 -3.68
C TYR A 80 -6.94 29.15 -3.34
N GLU A 81 -6.04 29.12 -4.31
CA GLU A 81 -4.61 28.86 -4.09
C GLU A 81 -3.95 29.92 -3.20
N GLN A 82 -4.32 31.19 -3.38
CA GLN A 82 -3.86 32.28 -2.50
C GLN A 82 -4.32 32.09 -1.06
N ARG A 83 -5.60 31.76 -0.86
CA ARG A 83 -6.15 31.49 0.48
C ARG A 83 -5.53 30.24 1.08
N TYR A 84 -5.38 29.18 0.29
CA TYR A 84 -4.81 27.91 0.71
C TYR A 84 -3.37 28.10 1.17
N LEU A 85 -2.54 28.82 0.40
CA LEU A 85 -1.17 29.17 0.80
C LEU A 85 -1.13 29.95 2.12
N LYS A 86 -2.04 30.89 2.33
CA LYS A 86 -2.15 31.61 3.60
C LYS A 86 -2.44 30.65 4.75
N GLU A 87 -3.50 29.84 4.65
CA GLU A 87 -3.89 28.90 5.70
C GLU A 87 -2.81 27.84 5.98
N VAL A 88 -2.04 27.47 4.95
CA VAL A 88 -0.88 26.57 5.10
C VAL A 88 0.24 27.22 5.90
N LYS A 89 0.53 28.51 5.66
CA LYS A 89 1.53 29.26 6.45
C LYS A 89 1.10 29.39 7.89
N ASP A 90 -0.16 29.76 8.12
CA ASP A 90 -0.74 29.88 9.44
C ASP A 90 -0.68 28.52 10.17
N GLY A 91 -0.89 27.41 9.46
CA GLY A 91 -0.70 26.06 10.02
C GLY A 91 0.72 25.66 10.31
N PHE A 92 1.68 26.10 9.49
CA PHE A 92 3.09 25.91 9.82
C PHE A 92 3.49 26.69 11.09
N GLU A 93 2.98 27.92 11.25
CA GLU A 93 3.19 28.70 12.47
C GLU A 93 2.57 28.01 13.69
N ALA A 94 1.35 27.50 13.57
CA ALA A 94 0.71 26.71 14.63
C ALA A 94 1.53 25.46 15.01
N VAL A 95 2.16 24.78 14.05
CA VAL A 95 3.10 23.67 14.33
C VAL A 95 4.31 24.15 15.10
N VAL A 96 4.93 25.26 14.69
CA VAL A 96 6.10 25.82 15.39
C VAL A 96 5.75 26.22 16.82
N GLU A 97 4.58 26.83 17.04
CA GLU A 97 4.09 27.18 18.37
C GLU A 97 3.79 25.95 19.22
N SER A 98 3.14 24.94 18.65
CA SER A 98 2.86 23.68 19.33
C SER A 98 4.16 22.99 19.75
N VAL A 99 5.18 22.96 18.89
CA VAL A 99 6.49 22.39 19.24
C VAL A 99 7.15 23.14 20.40
N LYS A 100 7.08 24.48 20.43
CA LYS A 100 7.59 25.27 21.56
C LYS A 100 6.85 24.93 22.85
N LEU A 101 5.52 24.91 22.81
CA LEU A 101 4.70 24.52 23.95
C LEU A 101 5.03 23.09 24.42
N THR A 102 5.25 22.15 23.52
CA THR A 102 5.66 20.78 23.87
C THR A 102 7.00 20.78 24.61
N LEU A 103 7.99 21.57 24.14
CA LEU A 103 9.28 21.68 24.80
C LEU A 103 9.16 22.31 26.20
N ASP A 104 8.31 23.32 26.36
CA ASP A 104 8.01 23.94 27.65
C ASP A 104 7.33 22.92 28.59
N GLN A 105 6.37 22.13 28.09
CA GLN A 105 5.71 21.08 28.86
C GLN A 105 6.68 19.96 29.26
N ILE A 106 7.63 19.59 28.39
CA ILE A 106 8.70 18.62 28.71
C ILE A 106 9.55 19.13 29.88
N ASP A 107 9.83 20.44 29.91
CA ASP A 107 10.58 21.08 31.00
C ASP A 107 9.78 21.17 32.28
N GLU A 108 8.51 21.57 32.21
CA GLU A 108 7.60 21.61 33.37
C GLU A 108 7.40 20.24 34.00
N LEU A 109 7.27 19.20 33.17
CA LEU A 109 7.15 17.83 33.64
C LEU A 109 8.49 17.32 34.20
N GLY A 110 9.61 17.99 33.94
CA GLY A 110 10.94 17.55 34.37
C GLY A 110 11.33 16.22 33.73
N VAL A 111 10.88 15.96 32.50
CA VAL A 111 11.12 14.69 31.79
C VAL A 111 12.30 14.74 30.82
N ARG A 112 12.89 15.93 30.59
CA ARG A 112 13.99 16.13 29.63
C ARG A 112 15.20 15.22 29.86
N ASP A 113 15.56 15.00 31.12
CA ASP A 113 16.74 14.23 31.51
C ASP A 113 16.42 12.83 32.03
N LEU A 114 15.14 12.42 31.98
CA LEU A 114 14.73 11.09 32.41
C LEU A 114 15.01 10.09 31.30
N ASP A 115 15.63 8.96 31.66
CA ASP A 115 15.69 7.83 30.73
C ASP A 115 14.28 7.24 30.52
N GLN A 116 14.10 6.55 29.40
CA GLN A 116 12.81 6.01 28.98
C GLN A 116 12.18 5.05 30.01
N GLN A 117 12.98 4.31 30.79
CA GLN A 117 12.47 3.40 31.81
C GLN A 117 11.93 4.18 33.01
N THR A 118 12.62 5.24 33.41
CA THR A 118 12.16 6.16 34.46
C THR A 118 10.90 6.92 34.04
N LEU A 119 10.84 7.36 32.77
CA LEU A 119 9.66 8.00 32.20
C LEU A 119 8.45 7.05 32.18
N LEU A 120 8.65 5.81 31.74
CA LEU A 120 7.59 4.79 31.72
C LEU A 120 7.09 4.48 33.14
N MET A 121 7.99 4.22 34.09
CA MET A 121 7.60 3.95 35.47
C MET A 121 6.81 5.11 36.08
N ARG A 122 7.19 6.36 35.79
CA ARG A 122 6.46 7.55 36.27
C ARG A 122 5.02 7.57 35.77
N PHE A 123 4.80 7.45 34.46
CA PHE A 123 3.46 7.50 33.89
C PHE A 123 2.63 6.24 34.19
N MET A 124 3.26 5.08 34.38
CA MET A 124 2.55 3.86 34.82
C MET A 124 2.13 3.89 36.29
N SER A 125 2.94 4.50 37.15
CA SER A 125 2.70 4.51 38.60
C SER A 125 1.66 5.54 39.03
N ASP A 126 1.34 6.50 38.15
CA ASP A 126 0.49 7.63 38.46
C ASP A 126 -0.53 7.86 37.33
N GLU A 127 -1.73 7.32 37.53
CA GLU A 127 -2.86 7.50 36.62
C GLU A 127 -3.20 8.98 36.40
N SER A 128 -2.94 9.83 37.41
CA SER A 128 -3.12 11.29 37.28
C SER A 128 -2.10 11.93 36.34
N ALA A 129 -0.91 11.34 36.19
CA ALA A 129 0.10 11.81 35.24
C ALA A 129 -0.29 11.46 33.79
N ILE A 130 -0.98 10.35 33.55
CA ILE A 130 -1.52 10.01 32.22
C ILE A 130 -2.64 10.97 31.85
N GLU A 131 -3.56 11.27 32.77
CA GLU A 131 -4.64 12.21 32.52
C GLU A 131 -4.12 13.66 32.33
N ASP A 132 -3.09 14.08 33.09
CA ASP A 132 -2.42 15.36 32.85
C ASP A 132 -1.74 15.39 31.47
N LEU A 133 -1.10 14.28 31.04
CA LEU A 133 -0.51 14.17 29.70
C LEU A 133 -1.56 14.25 28.60
N LYS A 134 -2.72 13.58 28.75
CA LYS A 134 -3.85 13.68 27.81
C LYS A 134 -4.34 15.12 27.71
N ARG A 135 -4.56 15.79 28.85
CA ARG A 135 -4.99 17.20 28.90
C ARG A 135 -3.98 18.14 28.24
N ARG A 136 -2.69 17.95 28.51
CA ARG A 136 -1.60 18.71 27.88
C ARG A 136 -1.54 18.46 26.38
N GLY A 137 -1.68 17.21 25.96
CA GLY A 137 -1.74 16.84 24.57
C GLY A 137 -2.95 17.44 23.84
N ASP A 138 -4.11 17.53 24.48
CA ASP A 138 -5.29 18.23 23.91
C ASP A 138 -5.00 19.71 23.67
N ILE A 139 -4.33 20.39 24.62
CA ILE A 139 -3.91 21.79 24.46
C ILE A 139 -2.96 21.95 23.27
N LEU A 140 -2.02 21.01 23.09
CA LEU A 140 -1.05 21.04 21.98
C LEU A 140 -1.71 20.72 20.62
N LEU A 141 -2.65 19.77 20.58
CA LEU A 141 -3.27 19.34 19.34
C LEU A 141 -4.36 20.30 18.86
N LYS A 142 -5.03 21.01 19.77
CA LYS A 142 -6.19 21.85 19.43
C LYS A 142 -5.90 22.87 18.32
N PRO A 143 -4.81 23.66 18.35
CA PRO A 143 -4.47 24.59 17.26
C PRO A 143 -4.28 23.87 15.92
N LEU A 144 -3.66 22.68 15.94
CA LEU A 144 -3.41 21.89 14.73
C LEU A 144 -4.70 21.32 14.14
N ILE A 145 -5.60 20.82 14.99
CA ILE A 145 -6.91 20.29 14.60
C ILE A 145 -7.77 21.42 14.01
N ASP A 146 -7.80 22.58 14.67
CA ASP A 146 -8.55 23.74 14.17
C ASP A 146 -8.02 24.20 12.81
N GLN A 147 -6.69 24.27 12.64
CA GLN A 147 -6.13 24.67 11.36
C GLN A 147 -6.34 23.63 10.26
N ALA A 148 -6.19 22.35 10.57
CA ALA A 148 -6.50 21.27 9.63
C ALA A 148 -7.97 21.32 9.20
N TYR A 149 -8.88 21.64 10.12
CA TYR A 149 -10.30 21.87 9.82
C TYR A 149 -10.52 23.11 8.94
N VAL A 150 -9.85 24.23 9.18
CA VAL A 150 -9.95 25.44 8.32
C VAL A 150 -9.53 25.14 6.88
N ILE A 151 -8.40 24.46 6.69
CA ILE A 151 -7.93 24.05 5.35
C ILE A 151 -8.93 23.11 4.69
N SER A 152 -9.44 22.12 5.42
CA SER A 152 -10.45 21.19 4.92
C SER A 152 -11.76 21.89 4.53
N GLN A 153 -12.21 22.88 5.32
CA GLN A 153 -13.37 23.72 4.99
C GLN A 153 -13.15 24.56 3.74
N LEU A 154 -11.94 25.10 3.55
CA LEU A 154 -11.57 25.82 2.34
C LEU A 154 -11.67 24.91 1.11
N ASN A 155 -11.17 23.68 1.23
CA ASN A 155 -11.28 22.65 0.18
C ASN A 155 -12.74 22.31 -0.13
N TRP A 156 -13.55 22.06 0.92
CA TRP A 156 -14.97 21.73 0.78
C TRP A 156 -15.77 22.84 0.08
N LYS A 157 -15.60 24.10 0.50
CA LYS A 157 -16.27 25.25 -0.13
C LYS A 157 -15.87 25.43 -1.59
N THR A 158 -14.58 25.21 -1.88
CA THR A 158 -14.05 25.31 -3.24
C THR A 158 -14.60 24.19 -4.12
N TRP A 159 -14.63 22.95 -3.61
CA TRP A 159 -15.28 21.84 -4.30
C TRP A 159 -16.74 22.15 -4.64
N LYS A 160 -17.55 22.63 -3.68
CA LYS A 160 -18.96 23.01 -3.95
C LYS A 160 -19.10 24.07 -5.04
N LYS A 161 -18.19 25.05 -5.04
CA LYS A 161 -18.18 26.09 -6.07
C LYS A 161 -17.86 25.52 -7.45
N LEU A 162 -16.87 24.62 -7.54
CA LEU A 162 -16.48 23.97 -8.79
C LEU A 162 -17.56 23.00 -9.30
N ASP A 163 -18.17 22.21 -8.42
CA ASP A 163 -19.26 21.27 -8.74
C ASP A 163 -20.46 22.00 -9.38
N ALA A 164 -20.75 23.23 -8.95
CA ALA A 164 -21.81 24.06 -9.53
C ALA A 164 -21.45 24.71 -10.88
N MET A 165 -20.16 24.83 -11.20
CA MET A 165 -19.67 25.44 -12.45
C MET A 165 -19.39 24.40 -13.54
N LEU A 166 -19.17 23.14 -13.17
CA LEU A 166 -18.84 22.05 -14.07
C LEU A 166 -20.10 21.39 -14.67
N GLY A 167 -19.95 20.87 -15.88
CA GLY A 167 -20.95 19.95 -16.46
C GLY A 167 -21.05 18.66 -15.63
N GLU A 168 -22.19 17.96 -15.73
CA GLU A 168 -22.50 16.80 -14.87
C GLU A 168 -21.40 15.73 -14.84
N LYS A 169 -20.80 15.44 -16.01
CA LYS A 169 -19.72 14.46 -16.14
C LYS A 169 -18.47 14.86 -15.34
N ASP A 170 -17.98 16.09 -15.54
CA ASP A 170 -16.76 16.59 -14.89
C ASP A 170 -17.00 16.84 -13.40
N ALA A 171 -18.20 17.30 -13.02
CA ALA A 171 -18.63 17.45 -11.64
C ALA A 171 -18.61 16.10 -10.90
N ARG A 172 -19.13 15.02 -11.53
CA ARG A 172 -19.07 13.66 -10.98
C ARG A 172 -17.64 13.18 -10.80
N GLN A 173 -16.79 13.33 -11.81
CA GLN A 173 -15.37 12.94 -11.71
C GLN A 173 -14.63 13.74 -10.64
N LEU A 174 -14.91 15.05 -10.53
CA LEU A 174 -14.36 15.90 -9.48
C LEU A 174 -14.75 15.40 -8.09
N GLN A 175 -16.03 15.08 -7.90
CA GLN A 175 -16.53 14.51 -6.66
C GLN A 175 -15.84 13.19 -6.33
N ASP A 176 -15.73 12.27 -7.28
CA ASP A 176 -15.09 10.96 -7.07
C ASP A 176 -13.61 11.12 -6.66
N TYR A 177 -12.85 11.98 -7.33
CA TYR A 177 -11.45 12.24 -7.00
C TYR A 177 -11.30 12.93 -5.64
N TYR A 178 -12.15 13.91 -5.32
CA TYR A 178 -12.06 14.61 -4.05
C TYR A 178 -12.49 13.71 -2.89
N PHE A 179 -13.61 13.01 -3.01
CA PHE A 179 -14.18 12.24 -1.91
C PHE A 179 -13.40 10.95 -1.66
N SER A 180 -12.90 10.27 -2.70
CA SER A 180 -12.03 9.10 -2.49
C SER A 180 -10.75 9.43 -1.73
N LYS A 181 -10.24 10.67 -1.86
CA LYS A 181 -9.04 11.14 -1.16
C LYS A 181 -9.33 11.68 0.25
N SER A 182 -10.35 12.53 0.39
CA SER A 182 -10.65 13.30 1.61
C SER A 182 -11.65 12.63 2.53
N PHE A 183 -12.58 11.86 1.96
CA PHE A 183 -13.77 11.29 2.60
C PHE A 183 -13.95 9.83 2.18
N TYR A 184 -12.85 9.07 2.18
CA TYR A 184 -12.82 7.68 1.73
C TYR A 184 -13.99 6.87 2.31
N ASP A 185 -14.21 6.95 3.62
CA ASP A 185 -15.28 6.25 4.33
C ASP A 185 -16.67 6.58 3.80
N ALA A 186 -16.92 7.83 3.42
CA ALA A 186 -18.19 8.25 2.83
C ALA A 186 -18.37 7.67 1.43
N SER A 187 -17.31 7.70 0.61
CA SER A 187 -17.33 7.28 -0.81
C SER A 187 -17.14 5.77 -1.03
N ARG A 188 -16.90 5.02 0.05
CA ARG A 188 -16.53 3.60 -0.02
C ARG A 188 -17.65 2.79 -0.68
N GLY A 189 -17.28 1.98 -1.66
CA GLY A 189 -18.17 1.07 -2.38
C GLY A 189 -18.89 1.66 -3.59
N GLY A 190 -18.93 2.99 -3.76
CA GLY A 190 -19.45 3.61 -4.99
C GLY A 190 -18.73 3.14 -6.26
N LYS A 191 -17.38 3.07 -6.19
CA LYS A 191 -16.54 2.57 -7.28
C LYS A 191 -16.86 1.13 -7.67
N ARG A 192 -17.26 0.28 -6.70
CA ARG A 192 -17.64 -1.13 -6.97
C ARG A 192 -18.84 -1.18 -7.90
N ILE A 193 -19.88 -0.39 -7.62
CA ILE A 193 -21.08 -0.32 -8.47
C ILE A 193 -20.76 0.28 -9.83
N ALA A 194 -19.97 1.35 -9.88
CA ALA A 194 -19.54 1.94 -11.15
C ALA A 194 -18.79 0.92 -12.02
N THR A 195 -17.80 0.22 -11.46
CA THR A 195 -17.06 -0.84 -12.17
C THR A 195 -17.96 -2.00 -12.60
N LEU A 196 -18.93 -2.38 -11.77
CA LEU A 196 -19.90 -3.42 -12.10
C LEU A 196 -20.75 -3.02 -13.31
N LEU A 197 -21.25 -1.77 -13.33
CA LEU A 197 -22.03 -1.23 -14.44
C LEU A 197 -21.17 -1.07 -15.71
N ASP A 198 -19.94 -0.56 -15.61
CA ASP A 198 -19.03 -0.42 -16.75
C ASP A 198 -18.73 -1.78 -17.40
N ARG A 199 -18.48 -2.80 -16.57
CA ARG A 199 -18.28 -4.18 -17.05
C ARG A 199 -19.56 -4.75 -17.65
N ALA A 200 -20.71 -4.46 -17.06
CA ALA A 200 -21.99 -4.89 -17.61
C ALA A 200 -22.20 -4.28 -19.01
N PHE A 201 -22.05 -2.96 -19.18
CA PHE A 201 -22.23 -2.28 -20.47
C PHE A 201 -21.24 -2.71 -21.56
N ALA A 202 -20.08 -3.24 -21.17
CA ALA A 202 -19.09 -3.79 -22.08
C ALA A 202 -19.46 -5.19 -22.64
N MET A 203 -20.43 -5.88 -22.05
CA MET A 203 -20.88 -7.19 -22.54
C MET A 203 -21.67 -7.04 -23.84
N SER A 204 -21.31 -7.85 -24.83
CA SER A 204 -21.98 -7.88 -26.14
C SER A 204 -23.34 -8.60 -26.11
N GLU A 205 -23.56 -9.39 -25.06
CA GLU A 205 -24.69 -10.28 -24.83
C GLU A 205 -25.88 -9.59 -24.14
N LEU A 206 -25.72 -8.31 -23.75
CA LEU A 206 -26.80 -7.50 -23.21
C LEU A 206 -27.86 -7.26 -24.28
N ASN A 207 -29.11 -7.63 -23.98
CA ASN A 207 -30.23 -7.20 -24.80
C ASN A 207 -30.59 -5.73 -24.53
N GLU A 208 -31.35 -5.13 -25.44
CA GLU A 208 -31.71 -3.71 -25.37
C GLU A 208 -32.50 -3.36 -24.10
N GLY A 209 -33.40 -4.24 -23.65
CA GLY A 209 -34.17 -4.02 -22.43
C GLY A 209 -33.28 -3.98 -21.19
N GLN A 210 -32.34 -4.92 -21.06
CA GLN A 210 -31.37 -4.94 -19.97
C GLN A 210 -30.48 -3.69 -19.97
N ARG A 211 -30.08 -3.21 -21.16
CA ARG A 211 -29.28 -2.00 -21.31
C ARG A 211 -30.04 -0.76 -20.79
N ILE A 212 -31.31 -0.60 -21.18
CA ILE A 212 -32.17 0.49 -20.72
C ILE A 212 -32.35 0.43 -19.19
N ASP A 213 -32.64 -0.75 -18.63
CA ASP A 213 -32.83 -0.93 -17.19
C ASP A 213 -31.53 -0.60 -16.40
N LEU A 214 -30.36 -0.99 -16.94
CA LEU A 214 -29.07 -0.67 -16.34
C LEU A 214 -28.73 0.84 -16.41
N GLU A 215 -29.10 1.53 -17.49
CA GLU A 215 -28.95 2.98 -17.62
C GLU A 215 -29.82 3.74 -16.61
N GLU A 216 -31.05 3.27 -16.38
CA GLU A 216 -31.93 3.82 -15.35
C GLU A 216 -31.36 3.61 -13.94
N ILE A 217 -30.85 2.40 -13.65
CA ILE A 217 -30.15 2.13 -12.39
C ILE A 217 -28.92 3.01 -12.24
N GLN A 218 -28.10 3.15 -13.28
CA GLN A 218 -26.88 3.98 -13.22
C GLN A 218 -27.24 5.44 -12.91
N THR A 219 -28.24 5.99 -13.57
CA THR A 219 -28.71 7.38 -13.35
C THR A 219 -29.25 7.57 -11.94
N THR A 220 -30.11 6.66 -11.49
CA THR A 220 -30.71 6.70 -10.14
C THR A 220 -29.65 6.52 -9.06
N PHE A 221 -28.73 5.57 -9.24
CA PHE A 221 -27.62 5.31 -8.35
C PHE A 221 -26.74 6.54 -8.21
N ASN A 222 -26.29 7.11 -9.32
CA ASN A 222 -25.39 8.26 -9.29
C ASN A 222 -26.01 9.47 -8.57
N SER A 223 -27.28 9.77 -8.83
CA SER A 223 -27.98 10.90 -8.19
C SER A 223 -28.14 10.69 -6.67
N ARG A 224 -28.59 9.49 -6.25
CA ARG A 224 -28.78 9.17 -4.82
C ARG A 224 -27.46 9.02 -4.08
N TRP A 225 -26.48 8.36 -4.71
CA TRP A 225 -25.14 8.14 -4.15
C TRP A 225 -24.41 9.46 -3.94
N LYS A 226 -24.50 10.41 -4.88
CA LYS A 226 -23.96 11.78 -4.70
C LYS A 226 -24.48 12.42 -3.42
N LYS A 227 -25.80 12.42 -3.21
CA LYS A 227 -26.45 13.01 -2.03
C LYS A 227 -26.07 12.29 -0.73
N LYS A 228 -26.10 10.95 -0.73
CA LYS A 228 -25.73 10.14 0.45
C LYS A 228 -24.26 10.35 0.84
N THR A 229 -23.37 10.38 -0.15
CA THR A 229 -21.94 10.57 0.10
C THR A 229 -21.65 11.98 0.63
N GLU A 230 -22.32 13.01 0.10
CA GLU A 230 -22.17 14.39 0.61
C GLU A 230 -22.67 14.51 2.05
N ALA A 231 -23.83 13.92 2.37
CA ALA A 231 -24.39 13.94 3.72
C ALA A 231 -23.46 13.25 4.74
N HIS A 232 -22.95 12.06 4.40
CA HIS A 232 -21.99 11.35 5.25
C HIS A 232 -20.67 12.15 5.39
N ALA A 233 -20.15 12.70 4.29
CA ALA A 233 -18.93 13.51 4.33
C ALA A 233 -19.09 14.79 5.19
N ASP A 234 -20.25 15.44 5.17
CA ASP A 234 -20.54 16.61 6.01
C ASP A 234 -20.51 16.28 7.50
N ILE A 235 -21.09 15.14 7.91
CA ILE A 235 -21.02 14.67 9.30
C ILE A 235 -19.58 14.31 9.69
N LEU A 236 -18.85 13.63 8.81
CA LEU A 236 -17.45 13.28 9.04
C LEU A 236 -16.56 14.52 9.18
N GLU A 237 -16.87 15.58 8.44
CA GLU A 237 -16.13 16.83 8.52
C GLU A 237 -16.41 17.56 9.84
N LYS A 238 -17.67 17.56 10.31
CA LYS A 238 -18.04 18.10 11.62
C LYS A 238 -17.38 17.35 12.78
N SER A 239 -17.30 16.02 12.69
CA SER A 239 -16.67 15.20 13.74
C SER A 239 -15.16 15.44 13.87
N ARG A 240 -14.48 15.81 12.76
CA ARG A 240 -13.04 16.13 12.77
C ARG A 240 -12.70 17.41 13.52
N LYS A 241 -13.63 18.35 13.66
CA LYS A 241 -13.41 19.62 14.38
C LYS A 241 -13.30 19.44 15.89
N VAL A 242 -13.97 18.43 16.43
CA VAL A 242 -14.11 18.21 17.88
C VAL A 242 -13.16 17.15 18.41
N GLN A 243 -12.19 16.70 17.60
CA GLN A 243 -11.25 15.65 18.00
C GLN A 243 -10.40 16.09 19.19
N THR A 244 -10.25 15.17 20.14
CA THR A 244 -9.35 15.24 21.30
C THR A 244 -8.61 13.90 21.41
N ILE A 245 -7.56 13.82 22.21
CA ILE A 245 -6.85 12.56 22.46
C ILE A 245 -7.81 11.50 22.98
N ALA A 246 -8.73 11.86 23.89
CA ALA A 246 -9.72 10.95 24.44
C ALA A 246 -10.73 10.44 23.39
N ILE A 247 -11.09 11.27 22.40
CA ILE A 247 -11.95 10.84 21.29
C ILE A 247 -11.15 9.97 20.31
N MET A 248 -9.91 10.34 20.00
CA MET A 248 -9.02 9.57 19.12
C MET A 248 -8.64 8.20 19.70
N SER A 249 -8.51 8.08 21.02
CA SER A 249 -8.27 6.80 21.72
C SER A 249 -9.52 5.94 21.85
N GLY A 250 -10.71 6.50 21.58
CA GLY A 250 -11.99 5.83 21.75
C GLY A 250 -12.50 5.79 23.20
N ASP A 251 -11.88 6.56 24.11
CA ASP A 251 -12.31 6.70 25.50
C ASP A 251 -13.64 7.46 25.61
N VAL A 252 -13.91 8.38 24.68
CA VAL A 252 -15.12 9.20 24.64
C VAL A 252 -15.87 8.99 23.32
N ILE A 253 -17.13 8.58 23.41
CA ILE A 253 -18.06 8.50 22.27
C ILE A 253 -18.71 9.88 22.10
N THR A 254 -18.75 10.35 20.86
CA THR A 254 -19.34 11.63 20.46
C THR A 254 -20.75 11.44 19.88
N GLU A 255 -21.53 12.52 19.81
CA GLU A 255 -22.83 12.52 19.12
C GLU A 255 -22.73 12.24 17.61
N PHE A 256 -21.53 12.28 17.04
CA PHE A 256 -21.29 12.00 15.63
C PHE A 256 -21.09 10.51 15.36
N ASP A 257 -20.63 9.74 16.33
CA ASP A 257 -20.25 8.33 16.12
C ASP A 257 -21.47 7.48 15.72
N SER A 258 -22.59 7.65 16.43
CA SER A 258 -23.84 6.97 16.08
C SER A 258 -24.33 7.35 14.68
N LYS A 259 -24.28 8.64 14.32
CA LYS A 259 -24.66 9.13 12.98
C LYS A 259 -23.75 8.55 11.90
N LEU A 260 -22.44 8.52 12.13
CA LEU A 260 -21.48 7.97 11.19
C LEU A 260 -21.70 6.46 10.97
N ASP A 261 -21.98 5.72 12.04
CA ASP A 261 -22.28 4.30 11.95
C ASP A 261 -23.62 4.03 11.23
N THR A 262 -24.64 4.87 11.45
CA THR A 262 -25.88 4.85 10.66
C THR A 262 -25.58 5.07 9.17
N TYR A 263 -24.84 6.13 8.81
CA TYR A 263 -24.50 6.39 7.41
C TYR A 263 -23.67 5.28 6.76
N ARG A 264 -22.71 4.69 7.49
CA ARG A 264 -21.95 3.53 7.00
C ARG A 264 -22.86 2.34 6.69
N SER A 265 -23.78 2.05 7.60
CA SER A 265 -24.73 0.93 7.47
C SER A 265 -25.70 1.16 6.32
N GLU A 266 -26.32 2.35 6.25
CA GLU A 266 -27.21 2.73 5.14
C GLU A 266 -26.51 2.70 3.78
N ASN A 267 -25.28 3.21 3.70
CA ASN A 267 -24.52 3.21 2.45
C ASN A 267 -24.19 1.78 2.00
N ALA A 268 -23.79 0.90 2.93
CA ALA A 268 -23.53 -0.50 2.65
C ALA A 268 -24.79 -1.23 2.17
N LEU A 269 -25.92 -1.03 2.85
CA LEU A 269 -27.22 -1.57 2.43
C LEU A 269 -27.60 -1.08 1.03
N TYR A 270 -27.42 0.21 0.75
CA TYR A 270 -27.75 0.79 -0.56
C TYR A 270 -26.88 0.22 -1.69
N ILE A 271 -25.58 0.03 -1.45
CA ILE A 271 -24.66 -0.61 -2.40
C ILE A 271 -25.09 -2.05 -2.67
N ASN A 272 -25.31 -2.85 -1.62
CA ASN A 272 -25.70 -4.26 -1.76
C ASN A 272 -27.05 -4.43 -2.45
N ALA A 273 -28.01 -3.53 -2.16
CA ALA A 273 -29.30 -3.49 -2.84
C ALA A 273 -29.16 -3.14 -4.33
N THR A 274 -28.29 -2.18 -4.66
CA THR A 274 -28.05 -1.79 -6.05
C THR A 274 -27.35 -2.91 -6.83
N GLU A 275 -26.35 -3.55 -6.25
CA GLU A 275 -25.68 -4.72 -6.83
C GLU A 275 -26.66 -5.88 -7.06
N SER A 276 -27.52 -6.17 -6.09
CA SER A 276 -28.58 -7.17 -6.26
C SER A 276 -29.51 -6.85 -7.42
N LYS A 277 -29.91 -5.57 -7.59
CA LYS A 277 -30.73 -5.14 -8.72
C LYS A 277 -30.02 -5.33 -10.06
N ILE A 278 -28.73 -4.97 -10.14
CA ILE A 278 -27.91 -5.19 -11.34
C ILE A 278 -27.85 -6.69 -11.67
N ASN A 279 -27.53 -7.52 -10.68
CA ASN A 279 -27.45 -8.97 -10.86
C ASN A 279 -28.79 -9.59 -11.30
N ASN A 280 -29.91 -9.07 -10.81
CA ASN A 280 -31.24 -9.51 -11.22
C ASN A 280 -31.54 -9.16 -12.69
N ILE A 281 -31.17 -7.97 -13.17
CA ILE A 281 -31.33 -7.58 -14.58
C ILE A 281 -30.45 -8.43 -15.48
N LEU A 282 -29.21 -8.67 -15.08
CA LEU A 282 -28.26 -9.48 -15.83
C LEU A 282 -28.68 -10.97 -15.88
N GLY A 283 -29.27 -11.47 -14.80
CA GLY A 283 -29.60 -12.89 -14.66
C GLY A 283 -28.38 -13.78 -14.44
N LYS A 284 -28.62 -15.04 -14.06
CA LYS A 284 -27.57 -15.97 -13.59
C LYS A 284 -26.43 -16.19 -14.59
N GLN A 285 -26.75 -16.27 -15.89
CA GLN A 285 -25.75 -16.55 -16.93
C GLN A 285 -24.80 -15.38 -17.16
N LEU A 286 -25.33 -14.16 -17.34
CA LEU A 286 -24.49 -12.97 -17.53
C LEU A 286 -23.72 -12.60 -16.26
N VAL A 287 -24.29 -12.83 -15.07
CA VAL A 287 -23.55 -12.66 -13.80
C VAL A 287 -22.37 -13.62 -13.72
N ALA A 288 -22.54 -14.88 -14.14
CA ALA A 288 -21.45 -15.85 -14.15
C ALA A 288 -20.33 -15.44 -15.12
N ILE A 289 -20.67 -14.92 -16.31
CA ILE A 289 -19.70 -14.36 -17.27
C ILE A 289 -18.96 -13.17 -16.67
N LEU A 290 -19.71 -12.24 -16.07
CA LEU A 290 -19.15 -11.04 -15.44
C LEU A 290 -18.27 -11.38 -14.22
N GLN A 291 -18.52 -12.48 -13.52
CA GLN A 291 -17.65 -12.95 -12.43
C GLN A 291 -16.44 -13.75 -12.97
N GLY A 292 -16.62 -14.55 -14.01
CA GLY A 292 -15.58 -15.38 -14.63
C GLY A 292 -14.43 -14.58 -15.28
N ASP A 293 -14.71 -13.38 -15.80
CA ASP A 293 -13.71 -12.51 -16.43
C ASP A 293 -12.77 -11.79 -15.45
N THR A 294 -12.95 -11.93 -14.14
CA THR A 294 -12.06 -11.28 -13.14
C THR A 294 -10.69 -11.95 -12.98
N ASN A 295 -10.43 -13.06 -13.68
CA ASN A 295 -9.17 -13.81 -13.62
C ASN A 295 -8.07 -13.32 -14.60
N LYS A 296 -8.28 -12.20 -15.30
CA LYS A 296 -7.19 -11.50 -16.00
C LYS A 296 -6.95 -10.12 -15.38
N GLU A 297 -5.93 -10.08 -14.53
CA GLU A 297 -5.19 -8.90 -14.05
C GLU A 297 -6.01 -7.74 -13.45
N THR A 298 -6.16 -7.75 -12.12
CA THR A 298 -5.96 -6.53 -11.30
C THR A 298 -5.90 -6.89 -9.81
N HIS A 299 -4.68 -6.99 -9.27
CA HIS A 299 -4.45 -7.00 -7.82
C HIS A 299 -4.79 -5.62 -7.22
N SER A 300 -6.01 -5.45 -6.72
CA SER A 300 -6.39 -4.33 -5.84
C SER A 300 -6.46 -4.83 -4.39
N MET A 301 -5.40 -4.61 -3.62
CA MET A 301 -5.39 -4.85 -2.18
C MET A 301 -6.30 -3.84 -1.47
N LEU A 302 -7.36 -4.34 -0.82
CA LEU A 302 -8.14 -3.57 0.15
C LEU A 302 -7.94 -4.18 1.54
N PHE A 303 -7.50 -3.34 2.49
CA PHE A 303 -7.52 -3.63 3.92
C PHE A 303 -8.91 -3.35 4.47
N THR A 304 -9.49 -4.32 5.17
CA THR A 304 -10.69 -4.13 5.97
C THR A 304 -10.50 -4.83 7.30
N SER A 305 -10.41 -4.07 8.38
CA SER A 305 -10.54 -4.60 9.74
C SER A 305 -12.01 -4.89 10.05
N PRO A 306 -12.35 -5.97 10.76
CA PRO A 306 -13.68 -6.14 11.32
C PRO A 306 -13.80 -5.34 12.62
N SER A 307 -14.77 -4.44 12.66
CA SER A 307 -15.27 -3.83 13.90
C SER A 307 -16.62 -4.46 14.19
N THR A 308 -16.67 -5.42 15.10
CA THR A 308 -17.90 -5.86 15.76
C THR A 308 -17.90 -5.30 17.17
N LYS A 309 -18.65 -4.22 17.40
CA LYS A 309 -19.14 -3.88 18.74
C LYS A 309 -20.53 -4.47 18.90
N VAL A 310 -20.66 -5.36 19.88
CA VAL A 310 -21.93 -5.80 20.45
C VAL A 310 -22.39 -4.72 21.41
N GLY A 311 -23.51 -4.07 21.07
CA GLY A 311 -24.33 -3.26 21.96
C GLY A 311 -25.77 -3.64 21.70
N GLY A 312 -26.40 -4.31 22.65
CA GLY A 312 -27.80 -4.72 22.55
C GLY A 312 -28.72 -3.52 22.74
N ASP A 313 -29.59 -3.33 21.76
CA ASP A 313 -30.98 -2.94 22.01
C ASP A 313 -31.81 -3.51 20.85
N SER A 314 -32.83 -4.31 21.17
CA SER A 314 -33.61 -5.07 20.19
C SER A 314 -34.74 -4.21 19.65
N SER A 315 -34.60 -3.71 18.42
CA SER A 315 -35.73 -3.34 17.56
C SER A 315 -35.62 -4.09 16.24
N VAL A 316 -36.53 -5.04 16.02
CA VAL A 316 -36.65 -5.74 14.73
C VAL A 316 -37.58 -4.91 13.84
N GLU A 317 -37.04 -4.27 12.80
CA GLU A 317 -37.81 -3.75 11.68
C GLU A 317 -38.07 -4.89 10.68
N ILE A 318 -39.35 -5.21 10.45
CA ILE A 318 -39.77 -6.14 9.39
C ILE A 318 -40.09 -5.30 8.14
N GLN A 319 -39.30 -5.45 7.09
CA GLN A 319 -39.57 -4.83 5.79
C GLN A 319 -40.32 -5.81 4.89
N VAL A 320 -41.63 -5.57 4.66
CA VAL A 320 -42.44 -6.33 3.69
C VAL A 320 -42.40 -5.61 2.34
N ILE A 321 -41.83 -6.24 1.32
CA ILE A 321 -41.78 -5.69 -0.05
C ILE A 321 -42.92 -6.29 -0.87
N SER A 322 -43.91 -5.47 -1.23
CA SER A 322 -44.92 -5.78 -2.24
C SER A 322 -44.29 -5.76 -3.64
N SER A 323 -44.66 -6.71 -4.50
CA SER A 323 -44.11 -6.94 -5.84
C SER A 323 -44.43 -5.84 -6.88
N GLY A 324 -44.90 -4.66 -6.45
CA GLY A 324 -45.30 -3.55 -7.32
C GLY A 324 -44.47 -2.27 -7.21
N GLY A 325 -43.49 -2.18 -6.29
CA GLY A 325 -42.55 -1.04 -6.25
C GLY A 325 -43.12 0.31 -5.77
N THR A 326 -44.33 0.34 -5.20
CA THR A 326 -44.87 1.50 -4.46
C THR A 326 -44.98 1.15 -2.97
N GLU A 327 -44.48 2.04 -2.10
CA GLU A 327 -44.63 1.94 -0.65
C GLU A 327 -46.12 2.01 -0.28
N LEU A 328 -46.59 1.08 0.56
CA LEU A 328 -47.93 1.10 1.14
C LEU A 328 -47.99 2.20 2.20
N SER A 329 -49.10 2.94 2.26
CA SER A 329 -49.31 3.90 3.34
C SER A 329 -49.62 3.18 4.67
N GLU A 330 -49.42 3.86 5.80
CA GLU A 330 -49.73 3.34 7.14
C GLU A 330 -51.20 2.91 7.27
N GLU A 331 -52.10 3.60 6.57
CA GLU A 331 -53.53 3.30 6.50
C GLU A 331 -53.83 2.02 5.69
N GLU A 332 -53.08 1.75 4.61
CA GLU A 332 -53.20 0.51 3.84
C GLU A 332 -52.67 -0.70 4.61
N LEU A 333 -51.61 -0.51 5.41
CA LEU A 333 -51.06 -1.54 6.28
C LEU A 333 -52.04 -1.96 7.38
N GLU A 334 -52.73 -0.99 8.00
CA GLU A 334 -53.77 -1.27 8.99
C GLU A 334 -54.96 -2.01 8.38
N VAL A 335 -55.34 -1.68 7.14
CA VAL A 335 -56.41 -2.39 6.41
C VAL A 335 -56.03 -3.84 6.12
N LEU A 336 -54.76 -4.14 5.80
CA LEU A 336 -54.27 -5.49 5.54
C LEU A 336 -54.12 -6.35 6.82
N ILE A 337 -53.84 -5.71 7.96
CA ILE A 337 -53.85 -6.37 9.28
C ILE A 337 -55.31 -6.63 9.71
N ALA A 338 -56.20 -5.66 9.51
CA ALA A 338 -57.63 -5.79 9.83
C ALA A 338 -58.40 -6.75 8.90
N SER A 339 -57.96 -6.91 7.64
CA SER A 339 -58.53 -7.87 6.69
C SER A 339 -58.12 -9.32 6.99
N GLY A 340 -57.13 -9.52 7.87
CA GLY A 340 -56.61 -10.84 8.22
C GLY A 340 -55.67 -11.45 7.17
N GLU A 341 -55.23 -10.67 6.18
CA GLU A 341 -54.24 -11.11 5.18
C GLU A 341 -52.81 -11.16 5.77
N ILE A 342 -52.57 -10.49 6.90
CA ILE A 342 -51.32 -10.56 7.67
C ILE A 342 -51.62 -11.21 9.02
N GLN A 343 -51.13 -12.42 9.27
CA GLN A 343 -51.15 -13.05 10.60
C GLN A 343 -49.97 -12.56 11.44
N THR A 344 -50.25 -11.84 12.52
CA THR A 344 -49.26 -11.50 13.54
C THR A 344 -49.14 -12.64 14.56
N VAL A 345 -47.92 -13.06 14.87
CA VAL A 345 -47.63 -14.02 15.95
C VAL A 345 -47.11 -13.24 17.15
N GLU A 346 -47.86 -13.22 18.25
CA GLU A 346 -47.38 -12.68 19.52
C GLU A 346 -46.47 -13.70 20.22
N LEU A 347 -45.22 -13.30 20.48
CA LEU A 347 -44.31 -14.06 21.35
C LEU A 347 -44.32 -13.44 22.74
N SER A 348 -44.89 -14.17 23.70
CA SER A 348 -44.82 -13.86 25.13
C SER A 348 -43.40 -14.10 25.65
N THR A 349 -42.81 -13.08 26.27
CA THR A 349 -41.60 -13.19 27.08
C THR A 349 -41.93 -13.82 28.42
N ASP A 350 -41.87 -15.15 28.51
CA ASP A 350 -41.56 -15.84 29.76
C ASP A 350 -41.02 -17.25 29.50
N GLY A 351 -39.95 -17.59 30.23
CA GLY A 351 -39.21 -18.83 30.06
C GLY A 351 -40.04 -20.08 30.38
N SER A 352 -40.30 -20.91 29.37
CA SER A 352 -40.60 -22.34 29.53
C SER A 352 -40.36 -23.07 28.21
N THR A 353 -39.58 -24.14 28.28
CA THR A 353 -39.45 -25.17 27.24
C THR A 353 -40.81 -25.67 26.77
N VAL A 354 -41.02 -25.70 25.44
CA VAL A 354 -42.03 -26.54 24.78
C VAL A 354 -41.33 -27.28 23.63
N VAL A 355 -41.40 -28.62 23.70
CA VAL A 355 -41.00 -29.55 22.64
C VAL A 355 -42.22 -29.84 21.75
N SER A 356 -42.06 -29.68 20.43
CA SER A 356 -42.86 -30.25 19.34
C SER A 356 -42.33 -29.62 18.03
N GLY A 357 -41.98 -30.27 16.91
CA GLY A 357 -42.15 -31.62 16.40
C GLY A 357 -42.28 -31.54 14.86
N GLY A 358 -41.34 -32.12 14.10
CA GLY A 358 -41.37 -32.28 12.62
C GLY A 358 -40.83 -31.07 11.82
N VAL A 359 -40.02 -31.18 10.76
CA VAL A 359 -39.66 -32.28 9.86
C VAL A 359 -38.17 -32.13 9.51
N ALA A 360 -37.38 -33.17 9.77
CA ALA A 360 -36.01 -33.27 9.31
C ALA A 360 -35.98 -33.70 7.84
N VAL A 361 -35.52 -32.84 6.94
CA VAL A 361 -34.95 -33.26 5.65
C VAL A 361 -33.44 -33.17 5.79
N GLY A 362 -32.86 -34.16 6.47
CA GLY A 362 -31.42 -34.38 6.47
C GLY A 362 -31.03 -35.00 5.14
N ARG A 363 -30.29 -34.26 4.30
CA ARG A 363 -29.50 -34.88 3.23
C ARG A 363 -28.15 -35.27 3.84
N THR A 364 -28.03 -36.53 4.24
CA THR A 364 -26.76 -37.16 4.58
C THR A 364 -25.98 -37.34 3.29
N ILE A 365 -24.88 -36.58 3.11
CA ILE A 365 -23.96 -36.78 2.00
C ILE A 365 -23.08 -37.98 2.38
N SER A 366 -23.14 -39.02 1.56
CA SER A 366 -22.29 -40.22 1.65
C SER A 366 -20.83 -39.85 1.41
N SER A 367 -19.91 -40.53 2.10
CA SER A 367 -18.44 -40.40 1.95
C SER A 367 -17.90 -40.73 0.55
N SER A 368 -18.77 -41.04 -0.42
CA SER A 368 -18.44 -41.31 -1.82
C SER A 368 -18.67 -40.13 -2.78
N GLU A 369 -19.37 -39.07 -2.36
CA GLU A 369 -19.61 -37.87 -3.20
C GLU A 369 -18.55 -36.76 -3.01
N ALA A 370 -17.53 -36.98 -2.17
CA ALA A 370 -16.43 -36.03 -1.95
C ALA A 370 -15.30 -36.11 -3.01
N ALA A 371 -15.44 -36.98 -4.02
CA ALA A 371 -14.41 -37.25 -5.01
C ALA A 371 -14.51 -36.40 -6.31
N GLU A 372 -15.57 -35.61 -6.50
CA GLU A 372 -15.80 -34.82 -7.72
C GLU A 372 -16.13 -33.36 -7.42
N LEU A 373 -15.33 -32.71 -6.57
CA LEU A 373 -15.31 -31.25 -6.48
C LEU A 373 -14.08 -30.75 -7.25
N ASP A 374 -14.33 -30.02 -8.34
CA ASP A 374 -13.33 -29.41 -9.20
C ASP A 374 -12.31 -28.59 -8.36
N GLU A 375 -11.02 -28.71 -8.71
CA GLU A 375 -9.88 -27.99 -8.12
C GLU A 375 -10.08 -26.45 -8.02
N ILE A 376 -11.06 -25.92 -8.75
CA ILE A 376 -11.37 -24.49 -8.90
C ILE A 376 -12.14 -23.94 -7.68
N GLU A 377 -12.98 -24.74 -7.00
CA GLU A 377 -13.72 -24.26 -5.82
C GLU A 377 -12.84 -24.19 -4.55
N LEU A 378 -11.77 -25.00 -4.47
CA LEU A 378 -10.86 -25.03 -3.33
C LEU A 378 -9.92 -23.82 -3.25
N ASN A 379 -9.60 -23.17 -4.38
CA ASN A 379 -8.71 -22.01 -4.40
C ASN A 379 -9.42 -20.67 -4.08
N ASN A 380 -10.75 -20.59 -4.21
CA ASN A 380 -11.51 -19.34 -4.09
C ASN A 380 -12.19 -19.12 -2.72
N ILE A 381 -12.18 -20.10 -1.82
CA ILE A 381 -12.70 -19.94 -0.46
C ILE A 381 -11.57 -19.39 0.43
N PHE A 382 -11.48 -18.06 0.48
CA PHE A 382 -10.57 -17.24 1.29
C PHE A 382 -9.99 -17.90 2.56
N MET A 383 -8.74 -18.35 2.44
CA MET A 383 -7.80 -18.50 3.55
C MET A 383 -7.14 -17.15 3.85
N ARG A 384 -7.82 -16.26 4.57
CA ARG A 384 -7.13 -15.14 5.27
C ARG A 384 -6.93 -15.38 6.77
N SER A 385 -7.41 -16.50 7.29
CA SER A 385 -7.19 -16.97 8.67
C SER A 385 -6.71 -18.43 8.75
N GLY A 386 -6.52 -19.08 7.59
CA GLY A 386 -6.16 -20.50 7.48
C GLY A 386 -4.66 -20.76 7.49
N ALA A 387 -4.28 -22.04 7.54
CA ALA A 387 -2.89 -22.43 7.48
C ALA A 387 -2.30 -22.16 6.08
N VAL A 388 -1.12 -21.52 6.02
CA VAL A 388 -0.41 -21.12 4.80
C VAL A 388 0.80 -22.05 4.61
N LEU A 389 0.88 -22.69 3.44
CA LEU A 389 2.11 -23.39 3.03
C LEU A 389 3.14 -22.39 2.53
N PRO A 390 4.44 -22.59 2.84
CA PRO A 390 5.51 -21.94 2.08
C PRO A 390 5.41 -22.28 0.59
N GLU A 391 5.75 -21.33 -0.28
CA GLU A 391 5.70 -21.54 -1.74
C GLU A 391 6.57 -22.74 -2.18
N PRO A 392 6.15 -23.50 -3.21
CA PRO A 392 6.92 -24.63 -3.73
C PRO A 392 8.17 -24.16 -4.48
N ILE A 393 9.07 -25.09 -4.81
CA ILE A 393 10.13 -24.85 -5.78
C ILE A 393 9.53 -24.37 -7.12
N ILE A 394 10.11 -23.32 -7.69
CA ILE A 394 9.60 -22.69 -8.92
C ILE A 394 9.84 -23.58 -10.16
N PRO A 395 8.96 -23.52 -11.18
CA PRO A 395 9.09 -24.37 -12.38
C PRO A 395 10.35 -24.17 -13.21
N THR A 396 11.03 -23.01 -13.08
CA THR A 396 12.29 -22.74 -13.78
C THR A 396 13.51 -23.36 -13.08
N PHE A 397 13.33 -23.92 -11.87
CA PHE A 397 14.41 -24.49 -11.07
C PHE A 397 15.15 -25.65 -11.78
N PRO A 398 14.49 -26.64 -12.41
CA PRO A 398 15.19 -27.78 -13.02
C PRO A 398 16.25 -27.37 -14.05
N ARG A 399 15.91 -26.46 -14.96
CA ARG A 399 16.81 -25.89 -15.97
C ARG A 399 17.99 -25.13 -15.35
N ARG A 400 17.71 -24.36 -14.29
CA ARG A 400 18.74 -23.60 -13.57
C ARG A 400 19.70 -24.53 -12.84
N ALA A 401 19.15 -25.52 -12.15
CA ALA A 401 19.92 -26.50 -11.40
C ALA A 401 20.81 -27.34 -12.33
N SER A 402 20.30 -27.80 -13.48
CA SER A 402 21.13 -28.55 -14.43
C SER A 402 22.36 -27.76 -14.91
N THR A 403 22.17 -26.46 -15.16
CA THR A 403 23.26 -25.55 -15.56
C THR A 403 24.28 -25.34 -14.44
N VAL A 404 23.81 -25.10 -13.22
CA VAL A 404 24.68 -24.83 -12.04
C VAL A 404 25.43 -26.08 -11.59
N LEU A 405 24.82 -27.25 -11.73
CA LEU A 405 25.41 -28.54 -11.39
C LEU A 405 26.31 -29.10 -12.50
N ASP A 406 26.50 -28.37 -13.61
CA ASP A 406 27.32 -28.77 -14.77
C ASP A 406 26.96 -30.18 -15.29
N LEU A 407 25.66 -30.46 -15.37
CA LEU A 407 25.16 -31.75 -15.83
C LEU A 407 25.03 -31.76 -17.36
N GLU A 408 25.16 -32.95 -17.96
CA GLU A 408 25.01 -33.13 -19.42
C GLU A 408 23.62 -32.69 -19.92
N ASP A 409 23.50 -32.37 -21.21
CA ASP A 409 22.26 -31.85 -21.84
C ASP A 409 21.00 -32.70 -21.59
N ASN A 410 21.16 -34.01 -21.31
CA ASN A 410 20.05 -34.92 -21.00
C ASN A 410 19.57 -34.86 -19.53
N SER A 411 20.31 -34.19 -18.65
CA SER A 411 20.07 -34.17 -17.21
C SER A 411 18.99 -33.16 -16.78
N GLU A 412 18.66 -32.17 -17.61
CA GLU A 412 17.49 -31.30 -17.37
C GLU A 412 16.20 -32.13 -17.34
N PHE A 413 16.06 -33.11 -18.23
CA PHE A 413 14.91 -34.03 -18.23
C PHE A 413 14.83 -34.84 -16.94
N ILE A 414 15.97 -35.27 -16.42
CA ILE A 414 16.07 -36.02 -15.17
C ILE A 414 15.59 -35.16 -13.99
N ILE A 415 16.12 -33.94 -13.83
CA ILE A 415 15.69 -33.04 -12.74
C ILE A 415 14.22 -32.64 -12.92
N THR A 416 13.75 -32.47 -14.15
CA THR A 416 12.33 -32.18 -14.42
C THR A 416 11.43 -33.31 -13.96
N SER A 417 11.81 -34.57 -14.17
CA SER A 417 11.06 -35.73 -13.66
C SER A 417 10.99 -35.74 -12.13
N ILE A 418 12.10 -35.49 -11.44
CA ILE A 418 12.13 -35.40 -9.96
C ILE A 418 11.27 -34.22 -9.48
N TYR A 419 11.29 -33.11 -10.22
CA TYR A 419 10.49 -31.93 -9.92
C TYR A 419 8.98 -32.19 -10.08
N ASP A 420 8.57 -32.96 -11.08
CA ASP A 420 7.17 -33.34 -11.27
C ASP A 420 6.67 -34.20 -10.09
N ASP A 421 7.48 -35.16 -9.62
CA ASP A 421 7.19 -35.98 -8.43
C ASP A 421 7.09 -35.11 -7.15
N TYR A 422 8.01 -34.15 -6.98
CA TYR A 422 7.96 -33.16 -5.90
C TYR A 422 6.68 -32.32 -5.97
N ARG A 423 6.29 -31.87 -7.18
CA ARG A 423 5.12 -31.02 -7.39
C ARG A 423 3.82 -31.78 -7.07
N GLU A 424 3.73 -33.06 -7.45
CA GLU A 424 2.60 -33.91 -7.08
C GLU A 424 2.51 -34.08 -5.56
N SER A 425 3.63 -34.43 -4.92
CA SER A 425 3.72 -34.57 -3.45
C SER A 425 3.37 -33.26 -2.72
N TYR A 426 3.80 -32.12 -3.25
CA TYR A 426 3.47 -30.80 -2.73
C TYR A 426 1.97 -30.49 -2.91
N ALA A 427 1.37 -30.81 -4.05
CA ALA A 427 -0.06 -30.62 -4.30
C ALA A 427 -0.91 -31.46 -3.34
N GLU A 428 -0.53 -32.71 -3.08
CA GLU A 428 -1.17 -33.56 -2.06
C GLU A 428 -1.06 -32.97 -0.65
N ALA A 429 0.15 -32.52 -0.27
CA ALA A 429 0.37 -31.87 1.01
C ALA A 429 -0.48 -30.60 1.17
N LYS A 430 -0.53 -29.77 0.11
CA LYS A 430 -1.35 -28.55 0.06
C LYS A 430 -2.83 -28.88 0.25
N LYS A 431 -3.35 -29.90 -0.44
CA LYS A 431 -4.74 -30.36 -0.30
C LYS A 431 -5.03 -30.82 1.13
N SER A 432 -4.16 -31.65 1.71
CA SER A 432 -4.29 -32.15 3.08
C SER A 432 -4.31 -31.04 4.13
N ILE A 433 -3.41 -30.07 4.01
CA ILE A 433 -3.31 -28.94 4.94
C ILE A 433 -4.46 -27.96 4.76
N SER A 434 -4.91 -27.73 3.51
CA SER A 434 -6.09 -26.91 3.23
C SER A 434 -7.34 -27.50 3.87
N MET A 435 -7.54 -28.81 3.80
CA MET A 435 -8.68 -29.48 4.47
C MET A 435 -8.61 -29.31 5.99
N LYS A 436 -7.45 -29.56 6.62
CA LYS A 436 -7.26 -29.36 8.07
C LYS A 436 -7.49 -27.92 8.51
N SER A 437 -7.01 -26.96 7.70
CA SER A 437 -7.22 -25.54 7.90
C SER A 437 -8.71 -25.20 7.87
N MET A 438 -9.46 -25.72 6.89
CA MET A 438 -10.92 -25.56 6.82
C MET A 438 -11.63 -26.14 8.05
N ASP A 439 -11.23 -27.32 8.52
CA ASP A 439 -11.79 -27.92 9.73
C ASP A 439 -11.54 -27.04 10.96
N THR A 440 -10.31 -26.53 11.13
CA THR A 440 -9.96 -25.58 12.20
C THR A 440 -10.79 -24.29 12.12
N GLN A 441 -11.09 -23.79 10.92
CA GLN A 441 -11.93 -22.60 10.73
C GLN A 441 -13.43 -22.86 10.92
N LYS A 442 -13.90 -24.08 10.68
CA LYS A 442 -15.33 -24.43 10.87
C LYS A 442 -15.64 -24.90 12.29
N ASP A 443 -14.62 -25.22 13.09
CA ASP A 443 -14.76 -25.66 14.47
C ASP A 443 -15.28 -24.52 15.38
N THR A 444 -16.59 -24.53 15.64
CA THR A 444 -17.28 -23.56 16.51
C THR A 444 -16.99 -23.79 18.00
N SER A 445 -16.33 -24.89 18.37
CA SER A 445 -15.91 -25.14 19.76
C SER A 445 -14.64 -24.37 20.15
N LEU A 446 -13.85 -23.93 19.16
CA LEU A 446 -12.64 -23.14 19.40
C LEU A 446 -12.98 -21.65 19.55
N SER A 447 -12.46 -21.03 20.61
CA SER A 447 -12.40 -19.57 20.69
C SER A 447 -11.50 -19.00 19.59
N SER A 448 -11.64 -17.71 19.27
CA SER A 448 -10.79 -17.00 18.30
C SER A 448 -9.29 -17.22 18.59
N GLY A 449 -8.86 -17.03 19.84
CA GLY A 449 -7.47 -17.29 20.25
C GLY A 449 -7.05 -18.76 20.19
N ALA A 450 -7.93 -19.72 20.49
CA ALA A 450 -7.62 -21.14 20.36
C ALA A 450 -7.49 -21.56 18.89
N ARG A 451 -8.35 -21.02 18.03
CA ARG A 451 -8.29 -21.21 16.58
C ARG A 451 -7.01 -20.65 15.99
N MET A 452 -6.60 -19.45 16.42
CA MET A 452 -5.34 -18.84 16.00
C MET A 452 -4.12 -19.69 16.38
N ARG A 453 -4.08 -20.21 17.63
CA ARG A 453 -3.01 -21.14 18.06
C ARG A 453 -2.97 -22.39 17.20
N LYS A 454 -4.14 -22.99 16.93
CA LYS A 454 -4.25 -24.19 16.08
C LYS A 454 -3.81 -23.92 14.65
N THR A 455 -4.22 -22.80 14.04
CA THR A 455 -3.74 -22.35 12.72
C THR A 455 -2.21 -22.25 12.68
N ARG A 456 -1.56 -21.77 13.75
CA ARG A 456 -0.09 -21.69 13.80
C ARG A 456 0.59 -23.04 13.91
N GLU A 457 0.04 -23.94 14.74
CA GLU A 457 0.55 -25.31 14.79
C GLU A 457 0.43 -25.98 13.43
N ASP A 458 -0.67 -25.73 12.72
CA ASP A 458 -0.87 -26.20 11.36
C ASP A 458 0.10 -25.54 10.37
N ASN A 459 0.43 -24.24 10.51
CA ASN A 459 1.47 -23.55 9.75
C ASN A 459 2.87 -24.14 10.00
N ALA A 460 3.21 -24.39 11.26
CA ALA A 460 4.50 -24.96 11.62
C ALA A 460 4.65 -26.38 11.05
N LYS A 461 3.58 -27.19 11.12
CA LYS A 461 3.52 -28.51 10.49
C LYS A 461 3.63 -28.40 8.97
N ALA A 462 2.92 -27.46 8.36
CA ALA A 462 2.98 -27.21 6.92
C ALA A 462 4.40 -26.86 6.46
N ALA A 463 5.05 -25.94 7.15
CA ALA A 463 6.43 -25.57 6.88
C ALA A 463 7.40 -26.75 7.06
N GLY A 464 7.14 -27.64 8.03
CA GLY A 464 7.89 -28.87 8.24
C GLY A 464 7.69 -29.90 7.12
N VAL A 465 6.47 -30.05 6.61
CA VAL A 465 6.18 -30.94 5.46
C VAL A 465 6.91 -30.45 4.22
N VAL A 466 6.83 -29.16 3.89
CA VAL A 466 7.56 -28.60 2.74
C VAL A 466 9.08 -28.74 2.93
N ALA A 467 9.60 -28.60 4.15
CA ALA A 467 11.01 -28.85 4.44
C ALA A 467 11.43 -30.29 4.09
N GLN A 468 10.61 -31.28 4.45
CA GLN A 468 10.88 -32.68 4.16
C GLN A 468 10.82 -32.98 2.67
N LEU A 469 9.85 -32.39 1.96
CA LEU A 469 9.76 -32.49 0.50
C LEU A 469 10.98 -31.88 -0.18
N ASP A 470 11.44 -30.71 0.27
CA ASP A 470 12.64 -30.06 -0.27
C ASP A 470 13.88 -30.95 -0.04
N VAL A 471 14.06 -31.51 1.16
CA VAL A 471 15.20 -32.42 1.46
C VAL A 471 15.14 -33.67 0.58
N ALA A 472 13.99 -34.31 0.46
CA ALA A 472 13.81 -35.48 -0.40
C ALA A 472 14.14 -35.15 -1.86
N PHE A 473 13.66 -34.00 -2.35
CA PHE A 473 13.96 -33.53 -3.71
C PHE A 473 15.48 -33.38 -3.96
N PHE A 474 16.24 -32.80 -3.01
CA PHE A 474 17.69 -32.67 -3.15
C PHE A 474 18.44 -34.01 -2.99
N ASP A 475 17.94 -34.91 -2.13
CA ASP A 475 18.47 -36.27 -1.97
C ASP A 475 18.28 -37.10 -3.25
N ASP A 476 17.12 -36.95 -3.92
CA ASP A 476 16.81 -37.60 -5.19
C ASP A 476 17.68 -37.05 -6.33
N ILE A 477 17.92 -35.73 -6.37
CA ILE A 477 18.89 -35.13 -7.31
C ILE A 477 20.26 -35.76 -7.10
N ALA A 478 20.79 -35.80 -5.87
CA ALA A 478 22.10 -36.38 -5.59
C ALA A 478 22.18 -37.85 -6.03
N THR A 479 21.15 -38.62 -5.69
CA THR A 479 21.08 -40.05 -5.98
C THR A 479 21.04 -40.34 -7.48
N ILE A 480 20.22 -39.61 -8.24
CA ILE A 480 19.98 -39.90 -9.66
C ILE A 480 21.10 -39.33 -10.54
N THR A 481 21.63 -38.16 -10.18
CA THR A 481 22.76 -37.55 -10.92
C THR A 481 24.11 -38.15 -10.56
N GLY A 482 24.20 -38.88 -9.45
CA GLY A 482 25.46 -39.43 -8.92
C GLY A 482 26.36 -38.38 -8.28
N LEU A 483 25.85 -37.17 -8.05
CA LEU A 483 26.55 -36.12 -7.31
C LEU A 483 26.74 -36.52 -5.84
N ASP A 484 27.85 -36.06 -5.25
CA ASP A 484 28.01 -36.13 -3.80
C ASP A 484 26.92 -35.28 -3.13
N ARG A 485 26.33 -35.78 -2.05
CA ARG A 485 25.33 -35.04 -1.28
C ARG A 485 25.91 -33.76 -0.66
N GLU A 486 27.22 -33.77 -0.42
CA GLU A 486 28.00 -32.63 0.06
C GLU A 486 28.61 -31.80 -1.09
N ASP A 487 28.19 -32.02 -2.34
CA ASP A 487 28.59 -31.16 -3.46
C ASP A 487 28.25 -29.69 -3.17
N VAL A 488 29.23 -28.81 -3.41
CA VAL A 488 29.14 -27.40 -3.01
C VAL A 488 28.02 -26.68 -3.75
N ASN A 489 27.78 -27.01 -5.03
CA ASN A 489 26.72 -26.40 -5.82
C ASN A 489 25.35 -26.93 -5.40
N LEU A 490 25.24 -28.24 -5.15
CA LEU A 490 24.00 -28.83 -4.64
C LEU A 490 23.61 -28.23 -3.29
N ARG A 491 24.58 -28.13 -2.36
CA ARG A 491 24.38 -27.51 -1.04
C ARG A 491 24.05 -26.02 -1.17
N MET A 492 24.67 -25.28 -2.10
CA MET A 492 24.34 -23.88 -2.36
C MET A 492 22.86 -23.72 -2.78
N LEU A 493 22.37 -24.55 -3.70
CA LEU A 493 20.99 -24.53 -4.17
C LEU A 493 19.99 -24.90 -3.06
N GLU A 494 20.29 -25.93 -2.28
CA GLU A 494 19.49 -26.33 -1.12
C GLU A 494 19.42 -25.22 -0.06
N ASN A 495 20.56 -24.63 0.27
CA ASN A 495 20.63 -23.53 1.23
C ASN A 495 19.87 -22.29 0.75
N HIS A 496 19.88 -22.00 -0.56
CA HIS A 496 19.06 -20.95 -1.15
C HIS A 496 17.57 -21.26 -0.99
N ARG A 497 17.16 -22.49 -1.30
CA ARG A 497 15.77 -22.93 -1.12
C ARG A 497 15.34 -22.85 0.35
N GLN A 498 16.20 -23.25 1.29
CA GLN A 498 15.93 -23.12 2.72
C GLN A 498 15.63 -21.67 3.11
N ARG A 499 16.42 -20.70 2.62
CA ARG A 499 16.18 -19.27 2.89
C ARG A 499 14.87 -18.77 2.28
N GLN A 500 14.53 -19.19 1.07
CA GLN A 500 13.24 -18.88 0.44
C GLN A 500 12.05 -19.44 1.22
N ARG A 501 12.18 -20.63 1.81
CA ARG A 501 11.10 -21.26 2.57
C ARG A 501 10.87 -20.60 3.93
N THR A 502 11.95 -20.21 4.60
CA THR A 502 11.93 -19.81 6.03
C THR A 502 11.62 -18.35 6.24
N SER A 503 11.82 -17.51 5.24
CA SER A 503 11.36 -16.13 5.32
C SER A 503 9.97 -16.02 4.65
N ALA A 504 9.14 -15.04 5.04
CA ALA A 504 7.67 -15.07 4.88
C ALA A 504 7.09 -14.98 3.43
N PRO A 505 5.88 -15.52 3.16
CA PRO A 505 5.46 -16.04 1.84
C PRO A 505 5.10 -15.05 0.71
N ASP A 506 5.37 -13.74 0.81
CA ASP A 506 4.83 -12.78 -0.18
C ASP A 506 5.89 -11.79 -0.73
N ASN A 507 6.96 -12.31 -1.35
CA ASN A 507 7.59 -11.69 -2.54
C ASN A 507 8.74 -12.56 -3.09
N ALA A 508 8.75 -12.87 -4.39
CA ALA A 508 9.83 -13.64 -5.03
C ALA A 508 11.22 -12.95 -5.01
N PHE A 509 11.30 -11.66 -4.61
CA PHE A 509 12.56 -10.94 -4.40
C PHE A 509 12.56 -9.99 -3.17
N GLY A 510 11.66 -10.15 -2.20
CA GLY A 510 11.43 -9.12 -1.18
C GLY A 510 10.89 -9.59 0.17
N TRP A 511 11.76 -9.66 1.16
CA TRP A 511 11.40 -9.77 2.57
C TRP A 511 10.89 -8.41 3.08
N ARG A 512 9.62 -8.11 2.76
CA ARG A 512 9.00 -6.78 2.63
C ARG A 512 9.35 -5.71 3.66
N GLY A 513 9.73 -4.54 3.11
CA GLY A 513 9.50 -3.20 3.65
C GLY A 513 10.74 -2.32 3.49
N SER A 514 10.72 -1.34 2.56
CA SER A 514 11.72 -0.28 2.39
C SER A 514 12.15 0.28 3.76
N GLU A 515 13.40 0.49 4.14
CA GLU A 515 14.64 0.83 3.44
C GLU A 515 15.64 -0.34 3.34
N GLY A 516 16.23 -0.57 2.14
CA GLY A 516 17.24 -1.62 1.90
C GLY A 516 16.70 -3.05 1.96
N ASP A 517 16.12 -3.53 0.86
CA ASP A 517 15.57 -4.88 0.83
C ASP A 517 16.69 -5.91 0.98
N SER A 518 16.55 -6.83 1.92
CA SER A 518 17.51 -7.92 2.13
C SER A 518 17.40 -8.90 0.96
N ILE A 519 18.36 -8.87 0.05
CA ILE A 519 18.42 -9.74 -1.12
C ILE A 519 19.13 -11.06 -0.79
N ASP A 520 18.67 -12.16 -1.38
CA ASP A 520 19.49 -13.37 -1.45
C ASP A 520 20.40 -13.30 -2.68
N LEU A 521 21.71 -13.18 -2.47
CA LEU A 521 22.68 -13.04 -3.56
C LEU A 521 22.72 -14.27 -4.48
N VAL A 522 22.42 -15.48 -3.98
CA VAL A 522 22.29 -16.68 -4.84
C VAL A 522 21.07 -16.55 -5.73
N GLY A 523 19.96 -16.04 -5.17
CA GLY A 523 18.76 -15.72 -5.93
C GLY A 523 19.05 -14.73 -7.06
N LEU A 524 19.85 -13.70 -6.76
CA LEU A 524 20.19 -12.64 -7.71
C LEU A 524 21.14 -13.11 -8.82
N TYR A 525 22.26 -13.75 -8.45
CA TYR A 525 23.36 -14.04 -9.39
C TYR A 525 23.36 -15.46 -9.96
N VAL A 526 22.55 -16.37 -9.43
CA VAL A 526 22.53 -17.78 -9.88
C VAL A 526 21.15 -18.17 -10.39
N MET A 527 20.09 -17.83 -9.64
CA MET A 527 18.76 -18.39 -9.89
C MET A 527 17.80 -17.48 -10.67
N SER A 528 18.20 -16.25 -11.01
CA SER A 528 17.36 -15.29 -11.74
C SER A 528 17.49 -15.44 -13.26
N ASP A 529 16.54 -14.91 -14.03
CA ASP A 529 16.69 -14.83 -15.49
C ASP A 529 17.64 -13.69 -15.89
N GLU A 530 17.71 -12.65 -15.04
CA GLU A 530 18.64 -11.54 -15.21
C GLU A 530 20.10 -11.95 -15.02
N SER A 531 20.38 -13.04 -14.27
CA SER A 531 21.74 -13.54 -14.13
C SER A 531 22.31 -14.04 -15.47
N ASP A 532 21.55 -14.75 -16.30
CA ASP A 532 22.08 -15.19 -17.61
C ASP A 532 22.50 -14.01 -18.47
N ALA A 533 21.63 -13.01 -18.58
CA ALA A 533 21.90 -11.81 -19.36
C ALA A 533 23.09 -11.02 -18.81
N LEU A 534 23.28 -11.03 -17.49
CA LEU A 534 24.46 -10.46 -16.86
C LEU A 534 25.71 -11.24 -17.27
N PHE A 535 25.73 -12.57 -17.08
CA PHE A 535 26.89 -13.44 -17.29
C PHE A 535 27.32 -13.56 -18.76
N GLU A 536 26.40 -13.46 -19.72
CA GLU A 536 26.74 -13.33 -21.16
C GLU A 536 27.64 -12.11 -21.44
N GLY A 537 27.53 -11.07 -20.61
CA GLY A 537 28.29 -9.84 -20.72
C GLY A 537 29.54 -9.76 -19.85
N LEU A 538 29.89 -10.80 -19.09
CA LEU A 538 31.05 -10.83 -18.18
C LEU A 538 32.20 -11.65 -18.76
N THR A 539 33.41 -11.37 -18.29
CA THR A 539 34.56 -12.25 -18.53
C THR A 539 34.39 -13.56 -17.77
N VAL A 540 35.00 -14.64 -18.29
CA VAL A 540 34.99 -15.96 -17.64
C VAL A 540 35.56 -15.87 -16.22
N THR A 541 36.61 -15.08 -16.02
CA THR A 541 37.23 -14.86 -14.71
C THR A 541 36.26 -14.23 -13.71
N SER A 542 35.55 -13.17 -14.11
CA SER A 542 34.52 -12.54 -13.26
C SER A 542 33.39 -13.51 -12.94
N SER A 543 32.90 -14.26 -13.93
CA SER A 543 31.86 -15.27 -13.75
C SER A 543 32.26 -16.35 -12.75
N THR A 544 33.48 -16.89 -12.86
CA THR A 544 34.01 -17.87 -11.90
C THR A 544 34.14 -17.29 -10.49
N ALA A 545 34.59 -16.04 -10.36
CA ALA A 545 34.72 -15.38 -9.06
C ALA A 545 33.37 -15.16 -8.37
N ILE A 546 32.34 -14.72 -9.11
CA ILE A 546 30.98 -14.57 -8.59
C ILE A 546 30.44 -15.93 -8.14
N HIS A 547 30.59 -16.97 -8.97
CA HIS A 547 30.13 -18.32 -8.62
C HIS A 547 30.80 -18.85 -7.35
N ALA A 548 32.12 -18.70 -7.22
CA ALA A 548 32.87 -19.07 -6.01
C ALA A 548 32.43 -18.27 -4.76
N ALA A 549 32.06 -17.00 -4.92
CA ALA A 549 31.49 -16.21 -3.82
C ALA A 549 30.10 -16.73 -3.41
N MET A 550 29.27 -17.14 -4.36
CA MET A 550 27.93 -17.69 -4.11
C MET A 550 27.97 -19.05 -3.39
N GLN A 551 28.94 -19.90 -3.75
CA GLN A 551 29.21 -21.16 -3.04
C GLN A 551 29.50 -20.94 -1.54
N ASN A 552 30.21 -19.85 -1.19
CA ASN A 552 30.54 -19.49 0.19
C ASN A 552 29.52 -18.54 0.85
N TYR A 553 28.49 -18.10 0.13
CA TYR A 553 27.55 -17.09 0.62
C TYR A 553 26.77 -17.60 1.84
N HIS A 554 26.35 -18.87 1.84
CA HIS A 554 25.54 -19.41 2.92
C HIS A 554 26.25 -19.34 4.28
N SER A 555 27.53 -19.71 4.36
CA SER A 555 28.28 -19.66 5.61
C SER A 555 28.44 -18.24 6.16
N ASN A 556 28.38 -17.23 5.30
CA ASN A 556 28.44 -15.83 5.72
C ASN A 556 27.08 -15.32 6.22
N VAL A 557 25.98 -15.76 5.58
CA VAL A 557 24.64 -15.18 5.80
C VAL A 557 23.80 -15.93 6.84
N VAL A 558 24.05 -17.22 7.06
CA VAL A 558 23.16 -18.09 7.86
C VAL A 558 22.89 -17.54 9.26
N GLY A 559 23.92 -17.02 9.96
CA GLY A 559 23.74 -16.48 11.30
C GLY A 559 22.83 -15.24 11.35
N ALA A 560 23.00 -14.31 10.41
CA ALA A 560 22.16 -13.10 10.32
C ALA A 560 20.74 -13.43 9.84
N HIS A 561 20.63 -14.35 8.88
CA HIS A 561 19.35 -14.80 8.34
C HIS A 561 18.51 -15.55 9.38
N ASP A 562 19.09 -16.52 10.10
CA ASP A 562 18.40 -17.25 11.17
C ASP A 562 17.94 -16.32 12.30
N ALA A 563 18.79 -15.37 12.69
CA ALA A 563 18.44 -14.36 13.69
C ALA A 563 17.25 -13.49 13.24
N TYR A 564 17.23 -13.09 11.97
CA TYR A 564 16.12 -12.32 11.38
C TYR A 564 14.82 -13.13 11.31
N VAL A 565 14.90 -14.40 10.89
CA VAL A 565 13.74 -15.30 10.83
C VAL A 565 13.18 -15.50 12.24
N GLN A 566 14.03 -15.75 13.23
CA GLN A 566 13.63 -15.93 14.61
C GLN A 566 13.01 -14.66 15.21
N ALA A 567 13.61 -13.50 15.01
CA ALA A 567 13.07 -12.22 15.48
C ALA A 567 11.69 -11.95 14.86
N THR A 568 11.53 -12.22 13.56
CA THR A 568 10.27 -12.06 12.83
C THR A 568 9.20 -13.00 13.36
N TYR A 569 9.58 -14.26 13.60
CA TYR A 569 8.71 -15.26 14.23
C TYR A 569 8.22 -14.78 15.60
N GLU A 570 9.12 -14.32 16.47
CA GLU A 570 8.78 -13.78 17.79
C GLU A 570 7.86 -12.57 17.72
N MET A 571 8.09 -11.65 16.79
CA MET A 571 7.29 -10.44 16.62
C MET A 571 5.85 -10.80 16.23
N ASN A 572 5.69 -11.68 15.24
CA ASN A 572 4.39 -12.20 14.84
C ASN A 572 3.72 -12.95 16.01
N HIS A 573 4.53 -13.65 16.83
CA HIS A 573 4.04 -14.32 18.04
C HIS A 573 3.37 -13.36 19.02
N LEU A 574 3.99 -12.19 19.21
CA LEU A 574 3.55 -11.15 20.12
C LEU A 574 2.41 -10.30 19.56
N GLN A 575 2.37 -10.02 18.25
CA GLN A 575 1.25 -9.28 17.62
C GLN A 575 -0.08 -9.98 17.83
N ASP A 576 -0.10 -11.29 17.60
CA ASP A 576 -1.28 -12.12 17.80
C ASP A 576 -1.64 -12.26 19.28
N ALA A 577 -0.64 -12.30 20.18
CA ALA A 577 -0.89 -12.30 21.61
C ALA A 577 -1.57 -10.99 22.06
N LEU A 578 -1.13 -9.85 21.50
CA LEU A 578 -1.79 -8.56 21.70
C LEU A 578 -3.22 -8.58 21.16
N TRP A 579 -3.44 -9.15 19.98
CA TRP A 579 -4.77 -9.27 19.39
C TRP A 579 -5.73 -10.11 20.23
N VAL A 580 -5.28 -11.28 20.72
CA VAL A 580 -6.08 -12.13 21.62
C VAL A 580 -6.36 -11.45 22.97
N MET A 581 -5.41 -10.68 23.51
CA MET A 581 -5.61 -9.92 24.74
C MET A 581 -6.60 -8.76 24.57
N ASP A 582 -6.58 -8.10 23.41
CA ASP A 582 -7.53 -7.04 23.05
C ASP A 582 -8.96 -7.61 22.94
N GLU A 583 -9.13 -8.75 22.27
CA GLU A 583 -10.42 -9.46 22.22
C GLU A 583 -10.92 -9.90 23.61
N ALA A 584 -10.02 -10.32 24.50
CA ALA A 584 -10.36 -10.77 25.84
C ALA A 584 -10.73 -9.62 26.82
N LYS A 585 -10.64 -8.34 26.39
CA LYS A 585 -10.81 -7.16 27.25
C LYS A 585 -9.99 -7.22 28.55
N SER A 586 -8.84 -7.89 28.53
CA SER A 586 -8.04 -8.07 29.74
C SER A 586 -7.28 -6.77 30.06
N GLN A 587 -7.88 -5.88 30.86
CA GLN A 587 -7.25 -4.63 31.33
C GLN A 587 -6.28 -4.84 32.51
N GLY A 588 -5.45 -5.89 32.46
CA GLY A 588 -4.44 -6.18 33.51
C GLY A 588 -3.01 -5.96 33.02
N GLY A 589 -2.03 -5.83 33.93
CA GLY A 589 -0.61 -5.57 33.63
C GLY A 589 0.12 -6.59 32.73
N GLY A 590 -0.57 -7.64 32.26
CA GLY A 590 -0.07 -8.57 31.23
C GLY A 590 0.02 -7.94 29.84
N THR A 591 -0.87 -7.00 29.48
CA THR A 591 -0.85 -6.32 28.17
C THR A 591 0.40 -5.46 27.99
N GLU A 592 0.82 -4.76 29.03
CA GLU A 592 2.01 -3.93 29.01
C GLU A 592 3.31 -4.74 28.86
N ALA A 593 3.40 -5.89 29.55
CA ALA A 593 4.54 -6.79 29.41
C ALA A 593 4.65 -7.34 27.97
N VAL A 594 3.51 -7.67 27.34
CA VAL A 594 3.48 -8.11 25.93
C VAL A 594 3.80 -6.97 24.98
N GLN A 595 3.29 -5.75 25.20
CA GLN A 595 3.64 -4.58 24.39
C GLN A 595 5.13 -4.23 24.49
N LYS A 596 5.73 -4.34 25.68
CA LYS A 596 7.17 -4.16 25.85
C LYS A 596 7.95 -5.21 25.07
N ARG A 597 7.62 -6.50 25.23
CA ARG A 597 8.25 -7.57 24.45
C ARG A 597 8.07 -7.39 22.95
N TRP A 598 6.90 -6.91 22.52
CA TRP A 598 6.63 -6.63 21.11
C TRP A 598 7.54 -5.52 20.58
N ARG A 599 7.74 -4.44 21.35
CA ARG A 599 8.71 -3.39 21.02
C ARG A 599 10.14 -3.93 20.96
N ASP A 600 10.55 -4.72 21.94
CA ASP A 600 11.89 -5.34 21.97
C ASP A 600 12.10 -6.25 20.76
N SER A 601 11.08 -7.04 20.40
CA SER A 601 11.09 -7.92 19.22
C SER A 601 11.10 -7.13 17.90
N PHE A 602 10.37 -6.02 17.81
CA PHE A 602 10.43 -5.10 16.67
C PHE A 602 11.85 -4.52 16.49
N LEU A 603 12.50 -4.11 17.59
CA LEU A 603 13.90 -3.64 17.54
C LEU A 603 14.83 -4.77 17.10
N SER A 604 14.61 -6.00 17.58
CA SER A 604 15.36 -7.18 17.14
C SER A 604 15.20 -7.45 15.64
N VAL A 605 13.99 -7.37 15.09
CA VAL A 605 13.73 -7.52 13.63
C VAL A 605 14.47 -6.44 12.84
N ARG A 606 14.42 -5.19 13.30
CA ARG A 606 15.14 -4.07 12.65
C ARG A 606 16.65 -4.31 12.65
N ASP A 607 17.21 -4.63 13.80
CA ASP A 607 18.66 -4.74 13.98
C ASP A 607 19.21 -5.99 13.25
N THR A 608 18.53 -7.14 13.32
CA THR A 608 18.90 -8.34 12.55
C THR A 608 18.76 -8.16 11.05
N LYS A 609 17.79 -7.36 10.57
CA LYS A 609 17.70 -6.97 9.16
C LYS A 609 18.91 -6.15 8.73
N ARG A 610 19.37 -5.21 9.57
CA ARG A 610 20.58 -4.40 9.30
C ARG A 610 21.82 -5.27 9.22
N ASP A 611 21.98 -6.24 10.14
CA ASP A 611 23.07 -7.20 10.10
C ASP A 611 23.07 -8.01 8.81
N LEU A 612 21.90 -8.47 8.37
CA LEU A 612 21.73 -9.19 7.10
C LEU A 612 22.14 -8.34 5.88
N MET A 613 21.72 -7.07 5.85
CA MET A 613 22.14 -6.13 4.80
C MET A 613 23.66 -5.91 4.80
N LEU A 614 24.27 -5.79 5.97
CA LEU A 614 25.71 -5.58 6.13
C LEU A 614 26.51 -6.80 5.66
N VAL A 615 26.05 -8.02 5.95
CA VAL A 615 26.66 -9.25 5.41
C VAL A 615 26.63 -9.24 3.88
N ASN A 616 25.49 -8.90 3.28
CA ASN A 616 25.37 -8.83 1.82
C ASN A 616 26.32 -7.78 1.22
N GLN A 617 26.43 -6.61 1.84
CA GLN A 617 27.37 -5.57 1.43
C GLN A 617 28.82 -6.07 1.49
N ASN A 618 29.21 -6.76 2.56
CA ASN A 618 30.56 -7.31 2.69
C ASN A 618 30.87 -8.37 1.62
N VAL A 619 29.90 -9.23 1.29
CA VAL A 619 30.04 -10.21 0.21
C VAL A 619 30.18 -9.50 -1.13
N MET A 620 29.36 -8.48 -1.39
CA MET A 620 29.45 -7.69 -2.62
C MET A 620 30.76 -6.93 -2.74
N ASP A 621 31.24 -6.31 -1.67
CA ASP A 621 32.55 -5.65 -1.65
C ASP A 621 33.69 -6.62 -1.95
N THR A 622 33.56 -7.87 -1.50
CA THR A 622 34.52 -8.93 -1.82
C THR A 622 34.46 -9.29 -3.31
N ILE A 623 33.25 -9.50 -3.85
CA ILE A 623 33.05 -9.79 -5.28
C ILE A 623 33.66 -8.66 -6.13
N LEU A 624 33.28 -7.41 -5.88
CA LEU A 624 33.71 -6.24 -6.64
C LEU A 624 35.23 -6.00 -6.60
N ARG A 625 35.94 -6.51 -5.58
CA ARG A 625 37.42 -6.46 -5.50
C ARG A 625 38.12 -7.61 -6.23
N THR A 626 37.39 -8.67 -6.55
CA THR A 626 37.96 -9.89 -7.17
C THR A 626 37.70 -10.01 -8.65
N ILE A 627 36.64 -9.38 -9.16
CA ILE A 627 36.28 -9.37 -10.57
C ILE A 627 37.07 -8.30 -11.36
N ASP A 628 37.07 -8.41 -12.68
CA ASP A 628 37.74 -7.45 -13.55
C ASP A 628 37.07 -6.06 -13.50
N ASP A 629 37.87 -4.99 -13.56
CA ASP A 629 37.39 -3.60 -13.52
C ASP A 629 36.36 -3.29 -14.62
N SER A 630 36.48 -3.93 -15.79
CA SER A 630 35.53 -3.77 -16.91
C SER A 630 34.14 -4.32 -16.61
N ASP A 631 34.06 -5.28 -15.70
CA ASP A 631 32.84 -6.01 -15.31
C ASP A 631 32.23 -5.46 -14.02
N SER A 632 33.06 -4.86 -13.16
CA SER A 632 32.70 -4.33 -11.86
C SER A 632 31.46 -3.44 -11.88
N TRP A 633 31.35 -2.57 -12.89
CA TRP A 633 30.18 -1.71 -13.04
C TRP A 633 28.88 -2.50 -13.28
N LYS A 634 28.89 -3.50 -14.17
CA LYS A 634 27.67 -4.28 -14.49
C LYS A 634 27.20 -5.06 -13.27
N VAL A 635 28.13 -5.72 -12.57
CA VAL A 635 27.84 -6.52 -11.38
C VAL A 635 27.32 -5.63 -10.24
N ARG A 636 27.97 -4.49 -9.98
CA ARG A 636 27.50 -3.50 -8.99
C ARG A 636 26.10 -3.02 -9.33
N MET A 637 25.85 -2.69 -10.61
CA MET A 637 24.57 -2.16 -11.05
C MET A 637 23.41 -3.13 -10.83
N GLU A 638 23.62 -4.42 -11.12
CA GLU A 638 22.61 -5.45 -10.85
C GLU A 638 22.27 -5.53 -9.35
N PHE A 639 23.29 -5.48 -8.48
CA PHE A 639 23.06 -5.47 -7.04
C PHE A 639 22.33 -4.23 -6.57
N VAL A 640 22.83 -3.02 -6.86
CA VAL A 640 22.30 -1.79 -6.26
C VAL A 640 20.89 -1.45 -6.75
N THR A 641 20.54 -1.82 -7.99
CA THR A 641 19.19 -1.57 -8.52
C THR A 641 18.13 -2.43 -7.85
N LYS A 642 18.49 -3.66 -7.50
CA LYS A 642 17.61 -4.58 -6.78
C LYS A 642 17.62 -4.27 -5.28
N ALA A 643 18.78 -3.98 -4.67
CA ALA A 643 18.93 -3.78 -3.22
C ALA A 643 18.32 -2.44 -2.76
N TYR A 644 18.36 -1.44 -3.64
CA TYR A 644 17.88 -0.09 -3.35
C TYR A 644 16.88 0.39 -4.42
N PRO A 645 15.73 -0.29 -4.58
CA PRO A 645 14.77 0.02 -5.65
C PRO A 645 14.20 1.45 -5.52
N GLU A 646 14.17 1.98 -4.30
CA GLU A 646 13.80 3.37 -3.99
C GLU A 646 14.76 4.42 -4.60
N VAL A 647 16.03 4.06 -4.79
CA VAL A 647 17.04 4.88 -5.47
C VAL A 647 16.84 4.84 -6.99
N PHE A 648 16.31 3.74 -7.54
CA PHE A 648 16.22 3.52 -8.99
C PHE A 648 14.78 3.47 -9.52
N LYS A 649 13.83 4.12 -8.85
CA LYS A 649 12.41 4.16 -9.26
C LYS A 649 12.23 4.58 -10.72
N LYS A 650 11.38 3.86 -11.44
CA LYS A 650 10.99 4.18 -12.83
C LYS A 650 10.49 5.63 -12.93
N GLY A 651 11.06 6.41 -13.85
CA GLY A 651 10.75 7.83 -14.05
C GLY A 651 11.55 8.80 -13.17
N SER A 652 12.41 8.32 -12.27
CA SER A 652 13.36 9.15 -11.54
C SER A 652 14.65 9.43 -12.31
N ASP A 653 14.94 8.65 -13.36
CA ASP A 653 16.03 8.85 -14.31
C ASP A 653 15.49 9.52 -15.58
N ALA A 654 16.11 10.62 -15.98
CA ALA A 654 15.78 11.37 -17.20
C ALA A 654 16.70 11.01 -18.38
N THR A 655 17.56 10.00 -18.25
CA THR A 655 18.35 9.44 -19.36
C THR A 655 17.49 9.02 -20.56
N PRO A 656 16.31 8.39 -20.40
CA PRO A 656 15.43 8.09 -21.55
C PRO A 656 15.01 9.35 -22.32
N MET A 657 14.80 10.46 -21.61
CA MET A 657 14.45 11.76 -22.21
C MET A 657 15.63 12.33 -23.01
N LEU A 658 16.85 12.21 -22.49
CA LEU A 658 18.08 12.59 -23.20
C LEU A 658 18.31 11.75 -24.45
N SER A 659 18.13 10.43 -24.35
CA SER A 659 18.24 9.52 -25.48
C SER A 659 17.23 9.87 -26.57
N ALA A 660 15.97 10.15 -26.20
CA ALA A 660 14.95 10.61 -27.14
C ALA A 660 15.34 11.94 -27.79
N ALA A 661 15.83 12.91 -27.02
CA ALA A 661 16.31 14.19 -27.56
C ALA A 661 17.47 14.00 -28.55
N LYS A 662 18.46 13.16 -28.25
CA LYS A 662 19.59 12.85 -29.14
C LYS A 662 19.18 12.13 -30.43
N SER A 663 18.07 11.40 -30.41
CA SER A 663 17.57 10.64 -31.56
C SER A 663 16.88 11.49 -32.63
N ILE A 664 16.66 12.79 -32.37
CA ILE A 664 16.01 13.69 -33.31
C ILE A 664 16.91 13.93 -34.52
N THR A 665 16.42 13.58 -35.71
CA THR A 665 17.19 13.64 -36.96
C THR A 665 17.43 15.07 -37.47
N THR A 666 16.64 16.05 -37.03
CA THR A 666 16.69 17.45 -37.46
C THR A 666 17.60 18.33 -36.58
N LEU A 667 18.40 17.75 -35.68
CA LEU A 667 19.31 18.51 -34.84
C LEU A 667 20.49 19.08 -35.63
N ASP A 668 20.78 20.36 -35.46
CA ASP A 668 22.00 20.95 -35.99
C ASP A 668 23.24 20.53 -35.16
N ALA A 669 24.44 20.76 -35.70
CA ALA A 669 25.70 20.37 -35.05
C ALA A 669 25.93 21.05 -33.69
N SER A 670 25.42 22.27 -33.49
CA SER A 670 25.50 23.01 -32.23
C SER A 670 24.58 22.38 -31.17
N GLN A 671 23.35 22.03 -31.55
CA GLN A 671 22.40 21.33 -30.70
C GLN A 671 22.93 19.94 -30.29
N GLN A 672 23.49 19.17 -31.24
CA GLN A 672 24.09 17.86 -30.96
C GLN A 672 25.22 17.97 -29.93
N SER A 673 26.16 18.91 -30.12
CA SER A 673 27.26 19.14 -29.20
C SER A 673 26.79 19.57 -27.79
N LYS A 674 25.78 20.46 -27.72
CA LYS A 674 25.17 20.86 -26.44
C LYS A 674 24.46 19.70 -25.74
N LEU A 675 23.72 18.89 -26.48
CA LEU A 675 23.04 17.71 -25.93
C LEU A 675 24.04 16.67 -25.41
N GLU A 676 25.17 16.47 -26.09
CA GLU A 676 26.24 15.57 -25.61
C GLU A 676 26.85 16.06 -24.30
N THR A 677 27.09 17.36 -24.20
CA THR A 677 27.61 18.00 -22.98
C THR A 677 26.62 17.87 -21.82
N ILE A 678 25.34 18.14 -22.08
CA ILE A 678 24.25 18.01 -21.09
C ILE A 678 24.11 16.55 -20.65
N ALA A 679 24.14 15.60 -21.58
CA ALA A 679 23.99 14.18 -21.29
C ALA A 679 25.14 13.64 -20.43
N SER A 680 26.38 14.03 -20.75
CA SER A 680 27.57 13.61 -20.00
C SER A 680 27.54 14.16 -18.57
N ALA A 681 27.22 15.44 -18.40
CA ALA A 681 27.10 16.07 -17.09
C ALA A 681 25.96 15.46 -16.26
N TYR A 682 24.78 15.30 -16.86
CA TYR A 682 23.62 14.71 -16.17
C TYR A 682 23.90 13.27 -15.71
N LYS A 683 24.50 12.44 -16.57
CA LYS A 683 24.83 11.06 -16.21
C LYS A 683 25.75 11.03 -14.99
N TYR A 684 26.80 11.85 -14.99
CA TYR A 684 27.73 11.93 -13.86
C TYR A 684 27.04 12.41 -12.57
N ASP A 685 26.29 13.52 -12.63
CA ASP A 685 25.61 14.10 -11.47
C ASP A 685 24.53 13.15 -10.92
N TYR A 686 23.77 12.49 -11.79
CA TYR A 686 22.76 11.51 -11.42
C TYR A 686 23.37 10.33 -10.67
N TRP A 687 24.46 9.76 -11.20
CA TRP A 687 25.15 8.66 -10.53
C TRP A 687 25.75 9.08 -9.19
N SER A 688 26.40 10.24 -9.12
CA SER A 688 26.93 10.77 -7.86
C SER A 688 25.83 10.93 -6.81
N LEU A 689 24.63 11.36 -7.22
CA LEU A 689 23.49 11.49 -6.33
C LEU A 689 22.96 10.11 -5.89
N CYS A 690 22.84 9.15 -6.81
CA CYS A 690 22.43 7.78 -6.46
C CYS A 690 23.42 7.13 -5.49
N GLU A 691 24.73 7.34 -5.66
CA GLU A 691 25.75 6.86 -4.73
C GLU A 691 25.58 7.48 -3.33
N ARG A 692 25.36 8.80 -3.22
CA ARG A 692 25.04 9.44 -1.93
C ARG A 692 23.78 8.87 -1.27
N MET A 693 22.77 8.51 -2.07
CA MET A 693 21.56 7.85 -1.57
C MET A 693 21.86 6.46 -1.05
N ILE A 694 22.67 5.66 -1.77
CA ILE A 694 23.12 4.33 -1.35
C ILE A 694 23.97 4.42 -0.09
N GLU A 695 24.92 5.37 0.00
CA GLU A 695 25.73 5.61 1.18
C GLU A 695 24.86 5.91 2.42
N ASN A 696 23.78 6.69 2.25
CA ASN A 696 22.83 6.93 3.34
C ASN A 696 22.19 5.62 3.83
N TYR A 697 21.78 4.71 2.93
CA TYR A 697 21.29 3.37 3.30
C TYR A 697 22.35 2.50 3.98
N GLN A 698 23.58 2.50 3.47
CA GLN A 698 24.70 1.72 4.03
C GLN A 698 25.09 2.22 5.43
N SER A 699 25.00 3.52 5.66
CA SER A 699 25.20 4.13 6.98
C SER A 699 24.12 3.70 7.98
N ASP A 700 22.92 3.37 7.52
CA ASP A 700 21.86 2.82 8.39
C ASP A 700 22.19 1.39 8.84
N ALA A 701 22.61 0.55 7.91
CA ALA A 701 23.00 -0.84 8.18
C ALA A 701 24.17 -0.96 9.18
N SER A 702 25.09 0.01 9.18
CA SER A 702 26.23 0.06 10.10
C SER A 702 25.94 0.78 11.43
N SER A 703 24.76 1.38 11.59
CA SER A 703 24.41 2.12 12.79
C SER A 703 23.96 1.20 13.94
N LYS A 704 24.42 1.48 15.16
CA LYS A 704 23.95 0.76 16.35
C LYS A 704 22.50 1.17 16.65
N GLY A 705 21.60 0.18 16.74
CA GLY A 705 20.22 0.38 17.10
C GLY A 705 20.08 1.14 18.44
N GLY A 706 19.30 2.23 18.43
CA GLY A 706 18.87 2.88 19.67
C GLY A 706 17.79 2.06 20.38
N LYS A 707 17.62 2.29 21.70
CA LYS A 707 16.54 1.68 22.51
C LYS A 707 15.11 2.10 22.10
N GLY A 708 14.99 3.11 21.23
CA GLY A 708 13.71 3.59 20.71
C GLY A 708 13.41 3.06 19.30
N MET A 709 12.13 3.12 18.89
CA MET A 709 11.69 2.71 17.54
C MET A 709 12.41 3.48 16.43
N MET A 710 12.67 4.77 16.66
CA MET A 710 13.59 5.58 15.84
C MET A 710 14.58 6.28 16.77
N SER A 711 15.85 6.18 16.45
CA SER A 711 16.92 6.98 17.05
C SER A 711 16.98 8.37 16.39
N LYS A 712 17.69 9.31 17.04
CA LYS A 712 17.99 10.63 16.46
C LYS A 712 18.73 10.49 15.12
N ASP A 713 19.59 9.49 15.00
CA ASP A 713 20.36 9.24 13.78
C ASP A 713 19.47 8.67 12.67
N ASP A 714 18.48 7.82 13.00
CA ASP A 714 17.48 7.33 12.04
C ASP A 714 16.66 8.51 11.47
N VAL A 715 16.22 9.43 12.33
CA VAL A 715 15.50 10.64 11.87
C VAL A 715 16.38 11.52 11.00
N HIS A 716 17.67 11.68 11.36
CA HIS A 716 18.59 12.48 10.56
C HIS A 716 18.83 11.87 9.18
N ARG A 717 19.03 10.54 9.10
CA ARG A 717 19.16 9.80 7.83
C ARG A 717 17.91 9.92 6.97
N GLN A 718 16.72 9.82 7.56
CA GLN A 718 15.48 10.01 6.81
C GLN A 718 15.39 11.42 6.20
N ILE A 719 15.78 12.45 6.96
CA ILE A 719 15.80 13.84 6.47
C ILE A 719 16.84 14.00 5.36
N GLN A 720 18.03 13.43 5.52
CA GLN A 720 19.07 13.44 4.48
C GLN A 720 18.58 12.74 3.21
N PHE A 721 17.93 11.59 3.35
CA PHE A 721 17.39 10.84 2.22
C PHE A 721 16.34 11.61 1.43
N GLU A 722 15.40 12.26 2.12
CA GLU A 722 14.42 13.14 1.47
C GLU A 722 15.07 14.37 0.82
N THR A 723 16.15 14.89 1.41
CA THR A 723 16.95 15.97 0.80
C THR A 723 17.58 15.50 -0.51
N LEU A 724 18.16 14.30 -0.56
CA LEU A 724 18.72 13.71 -1.77
C LEU A 724 17.65 13.42 -2.83
N ARG A 725 16.48 12.92 -2.43
CA ARG A 725 15.32 12.74 -3.33
C ARG A 725 14.90 14.06 -3.96
N PHE A 726 14.88 15.13 -3.18
CA PHE A 726 14.58 16.47 -3.65
C PHE A 726 15.65 16.97 -4.63
N GLU A 727 16.94 16.84 -4.31
CA GLU A 727 18.06 17.19 -5.21
C GLU A 727 17.95 16.46 -6.56
N ARG A 728 17.58 15.17 -6.56
CA ARG A 728 17.37 14.37 -7.79
C ARG A 728 16.27 14.95 -8.67
N LYS A 729 15.14 15.28 -8.04
CA LYS A 729 14.00 15.89 -8.73
C LYS A 729 14.40 17.24 -9.32
N GLU A 730 15.10 18.07 -8.55
CA GLU A 730 15.57 19.36 -9.02
C GLU A 730 16.52 19.23 -10.22
N MET A 731 17.46 18.29 -10.16
CA MET A 731 18.36 18.00 -11.27
C MET A 731 17.60 17.57 -12.54
N ASN A 732 16.55 16.74 -12.41
CA ASN A 732 15.68 16.39 -13.53
C ASN A 732 14.91 17.58 -14.10
N ASP A 733 14.41 18.48 -13.24
CA ASP A 733 13.71 19.69 -13.66
C ASP A 733 14.65 20.67 -14.37
N ARG A 734 15.88 20.85 -13.86
CA ARG A 734 16.94 21.62 -14.51
C ARG A 734 17.30 21.03 -15.87
N LEU A 735 17.38 19.71 -15.98
CA LEU A 735 17.62 19.02 -17.25
C LEU A 735 16.51 19.33 -18.26
N GLN A 736 15.24 19.18 -17.86
CA GLN A 736 14.10 19.50 -18.73
C GLN A 736 14.15 20.96 -19.21
N MET A 737 14.48 21.90 -18.33
CA MET A 737 14.63 23.30 -18.69
C MET A 737 15.77 23.51 -19.71
N ARG A 738 16.93 22.89 -19.49
CA ARG A 738 18.07 22.94 -20.45
C ARG A 738 17.70 22.35 -21.81
N LEU A 739 16.98 21.23 -21.84
CA LEU A 739 16.49 20.64 -23.09
C LEU A 739 15.56 21.59 -23.84
N ARG A 740 14.65 22.29 -23.14
CA ARG A 740 13.78 23.32 -23.76
C ARG A 740 14.54 24.53 -24.31
N MET A 741 15.70 24.85 -23.76
CA MET A 741 16.54 25.95 -24.27
C MET A 741 17.37 25.53 -25.49
N VAL A 742 17.68 24.25 -25.64
CA VAL A 742 18.46 23.73 -26.76
C VAL A 742 17.58 23.33 -27.95
N LEU A 743 16.43 22.72 -27.69
CA LEU A 743 15.52 22.20 -28.71
C LEU A 743 14.50 23.25 -29.18
N HIS A 744 14.18 23.24 -30.47
CA HIS A 744 13.09 24.04 -31.03
C HIS A 744 11.71 23.45 -30.72
N LYS A 745 10.64 24.26 -30.88
CA LYS A 745 9.25 23.89 -30.56
C LYS A 745 8.80 22.59 -31.24
N ASP A 746 9.20 22.37 -32.49
CA ASP A 746 8.86 21.14 -33.23
C ASP A 746 9.71 19.93 -32.82
N GLN A 747 10.94 20.15 -32.36
CA GLN A 747 11.81 19.09 -31.85
C GLN A 747 11.35 18.59 -30.47
N ILE A 748 10.85 19.48 -29.61
CA ILE A 748 10.33 19.15 -28.27
C ILE A 748 9.20 18.10 -28.35
N LYS A 749 8.39 18.10 -29.42
CA LYS A 749 7.28 17.15 -29.60
C LYS A 749 7.74 15.68 -29.66
N HIS A 750 8.99 15.47 -30.07
CA HIS A 750 9.57 14.15 -30.23
C HIS A 750 10.21 13.60 -28.94
N VAL A 751 10.18 14.37 -27.83
CA VAL A 751 10.79 13.98 -26.56
C VAL A 751 9.71 13.66 -25.52
N PRO A 752 9.45 12.38 -25.21
CA PRO A 752 8.44 11.99 -24.22
C PRO A 752 8.72 12.62 -22.84
N GLY A 753 7.66 13.13 -22.21
CA GLY A 753 7.75 13.78 -20.89
C GLY A 753 8.23 15.24 -20.92
N LEU A 754 8.78 15.72 -22.03
CA LEU A 754 9.18 17.11 -22.19
C LEU A 754 8.00 17.95 -22.72
N ARG A 755 7.07 18.34 -21.83
CA ARG A 755 5.96 19.22 -22.23
C ARG A 755 6.49 20.61 -22.66
N PRO A 756 5.84 21.29 -23.63
CA PRO A 756 6.11 22.71 -23.89
C PRO A 756 5.92 23.52 -22.61
N SER A 757 6.65 24.62 -22.44
CA SER A 757 6.39 25.53 -21.31
C SER A 757 4.92 25.98 -21.31
N VAL A 758 4.35 26.30 -20.15
CA VAL A 758 2.94 26.74 -20.02
C VAL A 758 2.60 27.91 -20.97
N ALA A 759 3.57 28.77 -21.30
CA ALA A 759 3.41 29.86 -22.27
C ALA A 759 3.18 29.38 -23.72
N ALA A 760 3.65 28.19 -24.09
CA ALA A 760 3.49 27.58 -25.41
C ALA A 760 2.31 26.60 -25.46
N ALA A 761 1.77 26.17 -24.32
CA ALA A 761 0.63 25.26 -24.25
C ALA A 761 -0.67 25.90 -24.79
N SER A 762 -0.84 27.23 -24.65
CA SER A 762 -1.98 27.95 -25.23
C SER A 762 -1.93 28.10 -26.75
N GLU A 763 -0.78 27.86 -27.38
CA GLU A 763 -0.65 27.82 -28.85
C GLU A 763 -0.77 26.39 -29.41
N TRP A 764 -0.92 25.40 -28.54
CA TRP A 764 -1.04 23.99 -28.89
C TRP A 764 -2.48 23.48 -28.81
N SER A 765 -3.42 24.24 -28.23
CA SER A 765 -4.84 23.88 -28.17
C SER A 765 -5.59 24.10 -29.49
N ASP A 766 -4.95 24.72 -30.49
CA ASP A 766 -5.54 25.01 -31.80
C ASP A 766 -5.24 23.93 -32.86
N TRP A 767 -4.67 22.77 -32.48
CA TRP A 767 -4.31 21.67 -33.38
C TRP A 767 -4.70 20.30 -32.87
#